data_AF-A0A0R1E6Z2-F1
#
_entry.id   AF-A0A0R1E6Z2-F1
#
_cell.length_a   1.000
_cell.length_b   1.000
_cell.length_c   1.000
_cell.angle_alpha   90.00
_cell.angle_beta   90.00
_cell.angle_gamma   90.00
#
_symmetry.space_group_name_H-M   'P 1'
#
loop_
_entity.id
_entity.type
_entity.pdbx_description
1 polymer ?
#
loop_
_entity_poly.entity_id
_entity_poly.type
_entity_poly.pdbx_seq_one_letter_code
_entity_poly.pdbx_strand_id
1 'polypeptide(L)'
;MHRIPLHMVSEPCPEASEYITMSGVMCPRNLIECELFLKVLRKTTDAVFCDFSEVAQSCLNIAKKCMHMKSPSVLKMTLQSLNEIICRAPSASATCVDAILARSVLYMKSNQHAIACNDLLYYESLDPALKTTEGTIVSQILHCVCLFMIREYKSSKEKLSAVKRLIEVSLVDQTEISRFLTLIKQYEERINQARTNVEFCKEVQYENLAPFKGFKLTRKIPFASQACDYFEKPIENSGGVFASCEMPKGEIVLVENPVHFQFSAPFLNCDLCGVHQEQLYTCDDCRYRTYCSRLCMESDAEIHQYECYGYRIGLIPMLEASMLFRLFYEALEYILPAIVDYAMDGGVISDPHEAWTFILEHAQEEEKNYNLVGELLATAPDYNLLTREKYKEIVATAFRLSVFIYNDTHIADKYFYLLALVKTDLINVMAAILLRLCGHVLLNSHRNELYYTKPGDTVDMNEINAEFEKCGALPMPTERISANVFSYYGVNAISDFVDCYNNVHDSLTEAEHEYLEKLPQGSPMFRFADRLHSICIQKYEIETVEDLVGAETLPKHQIDDILQIFNTSKRCQLLTNITKYFHQFVNQYFNKIENTVQLKSTLFVTLKAFKQNGETNNMKAVCLPSGKVIGVTAKKVHKGEELVLCPDFARHRDHNLILDLARREDFDFTPNLVSGNLNPEKRISPEFGRHNKAFILAINENISAWKESRLDVNLQLNLSILYGTYNSFLALHCGEKDETRFLGVLKFSMFLAMNGFLQHSSDNILHFVELTEMDDIYFKNIEIYRQTFGVIRCIMEQFIDIIRVDCPEVGPDYPNMVFVSSSFVLKRLQFHTEALIDNEEASSLYMEYCTYHHKWKKVLHSYLMMSPDLKNFLIK
;
A
#
# COMPACT_ATOMS: atom_id res chain seq x y z
N MET A 1 -12.57 -15.77 -14.86
CA MET A 1 -12.23 -17.09 -15.47
C MET A 1 -12.35 -18.25 -14.48
N HIS A 2 -11.77 -18.20 -13.27
CA HIS A 2 -11.85 -19.30 -12.30
C HIS A 2 -13.28 -19.67 -11.86
N ARG A 3 -14.24 -18.73 -11.87
CA ARG A 3 -15.66 -18.97 -11.53
C ARG A 3 -16.46 -19.79 -12.54
N ILE A 4 -16.02 -19.86 -13.80
CA ILE A 4 -16.68 -20.75 -14.76
C ILE A 4 -16.37 -22.19 -14.31
N PRO A 5 -17.35 -23.04 -14.01
CA PRO A 5 -17.06 -24.34 -13.41
C PRO A 5 -16.53 -25.31 -14.46
N LEU A 6 -15.48 -26.06 -14.09
CA LEU A 6 -15.04 -27.24 -14.83
C LEU A 6 -16.09 -28.35 -14.69
N HIS A 7 -16.20 -29.18 -15.71
CA HIS A 7 -16.94 -30.44 -15.61
C HIS A 7 -16.15 -31.42 -14.73
N MET A 8 -16.76 -31.93 -13.67
CA MET A 8 -16.14 -32.87 -12.74
C MET A 8 -17.03 -34.12 -12.64
N VAL A 9 -16.44 -35.31 -12.84
CA VAL A 9 -17.16 -36.60 -12.79
C VAL A 9 -17.53 -36.95 -11.34
N SER A 10 -16.63 -36.64 -10.41
CA SER A 10 -16.82 -36.71 -8.97
C SER A 10 -16.25 -35.44 -8.34
N GLU A 11 -16.67 -35.12 -7.13
CA GLU A 11 -16.11 -33.96 -6.45
C GLU A 11 -14.64 -34.18 -6.07
N PRO A 12 -13.77 -33.18 -6.27
CA PRO A 12 -12.35 -33.30 -5.96
C PRO A 12 -12.17 -33.39 -4.44
N CYS A 13 -11.46 -34.42 -4.01
CA CYS A 13 -11.14 -34.71 -2.61
C CYS A 13 -9.89 -33.91 -2.21
N PRO A 14 -9.92 -33.06 -1.18
CA PRO A 14 -8.72 -32.36 -0.68
C PRO A 14 -7.57 -33.29 -0.28
N GLU A 15 -7.88 -34.54 0.07
CA GLU A 15 -6.92 -35.57 0.49
C GLU A 15 -6.32 -36.35 -0.67
N ALA A 16 -6.85 -36.22 -1.90
CA ALA A 16 -6.27 -36.87 -3.07
C ALA A 16 -5.01 -36.14 -3.53
N SER A 17 -4.04 -36.88 -4.07
CA SER A 17 -2.84 -36.25 -4.66
C SER A 17 -3.22 -35.28 -5.79
N GLU A 18 -2.41 -34.25 -6.00
CA GLU A 18 -2.65 -33.21 -6.99
C GLU A 18 -2.77 -33.80 -8.39
N TYR A 19 -1.96 -34.82 -8.69
CA TYR A 19 -2.04 -35.58 -9.94
C TYR A 19 -3.37 -36.32 -10.11
N ILE A 20 -3.88 -36.99 -9.06
CA ILE A 20 -5.17 -37.69 -9.12
C ILE A 20 -6.31 -36.69 -9.32
N THR A 21 -6.27 -35.56 -8.59
CA THR A 21 -7.24 -34.48 -8.73
C THR A 21 -7.23 -33.92 -10.17
N MET A 22 -6.06 -33.68 -10.74
CA MET A 22 -5.93 -33.15 -12.11
C MET A 22 -6.36 -34.16 -13.17
N SER A 23 -6.06 -35.43 -12.97
CA SER A 23 -6.52 -36.51 -13.84
C SER A 23 -8.05 -36.60 -13.87
N GLY A 24 -8.73 -36.33 -12.74
CA GLY A 24 -10.20 -36.30 -12.66
C GLY A 24 -10.85 -35.14 -13.41
N VAL A 25 -10.15 -34.01 -13.58
CA VAL A 25 -10.65 -32.86 -14.36
C VAL A 25 -10.16 -32.85 -15.81
N MET A 26 -9.11 -33.63 -16.13
CA MET A 26 -8.56 -33.81 -17.47
C MET A 26 -9.51 -34.64 -18.34
N CYS A 27 -10.53 -33.98 -18.90
CA CYS A 27 -11.48 -34.60 -19.83
C CYS A 27 -11.59 -33.80 -21.14
N PRO A 28 -11.98 -34.44 -22.26
CA PRO A 28 -12.09 -33.76 -23.56
C PRO A 28 -12.96 -32.51 -23.52
N ARG A 29 -14.05 -32.53 -22.74
CA ARG A 29 -14.96 -31.38 -22.60
C ARG A 29 -14.24 -30.16 -22.01
N ASN A 30 -13.52 -30.34 -20.90
CA ASN A 30 -12.82 -29.24 -20.23
C ASN A 30 -11.66 -28.71 -21.08
N LEU A 31 -10.91 -29.60 -21.73
CA LEU A 31 -9.80 -29.23 -22.60
C LEU A 31 -10.27 -28.41 -23.80
N ILE A 32 -11.27 -28.92 -24.55
CA ILE A 32 -11.84 -28.23 -25.70
C ILE A 32 -12.43 -26.88 -25.29
N GLU A 33 -13.18 -26.82 -24.19
CA GLU A 33 -13.76 -25.56 -23.70
C GLU A 33 -12.67 -24.54 -23.33
N CYS A 34 -11.60 -24.96 -22.64
CA CYS A 34 -10.50 -24.05 -22.30
C CYS A 34 -9.75 -23.55 -23.53
N GLU A 35 -9.47 -24.41 -24.52
CA GLU A 35 -8.86 -23.99 -25.79
C GLU A 35 -9.74 -23.00 -26.57
N LEU A 36 -11.07 -23.21 -26.55
CA LEU A 36 -12.01 -22.25 -27.13
C LEU A 36 -12.01 -20.92 -26.38
N PHE A 37 -11.92 -20.95 -25.05
CA PHE A 37 -11.79 -19.73 -24.25
C PHE A 37 -10.54 -18.95 -24.64
N LEU A 38 -9.38 -19.59 -24.76
CA LEU A 38 -8.14 -18.91 -25.19
C LEU A 38 -8.29 -18.24 -26.57
N LYS A 39 -8.93 -18.93 -27.53
CA LYS A 39 -9.23 -18.37 -28.85
C LYS A 39 -10.16 -17.16 -28.78
N VAL A 40 -11.19 -17.22 -27.92
CA VAL A 40 -12.12 -16.10 -27.70
C VAL A 40 -11.40 -14.91 -27.08
N LEU A 41 -10.65 -15.14 -25.99
CA LEU A 41 -9.86 -14.11 -25.32
C LEU A 41 -8.97 -13.39 -26.32
N ARG A 42 -8.15 -14.15 -27.07
CA ARG A 42 -7.26 -13.61 -28.11
C ARG A 42 -8.00 -12.74 -29.12
N LYS A 43 -9.04 -13.28 -29.76
CA LYS A 43 -9.78 -12.58 -30.82
C LYS A 43 -10.40 -11.28 -30.30
N THR A 44 -10.97 -11.30 -29.11
CA THR A 44 -11.61 -10.13 -28.51
C THR A 44 -10.59 -9.09 -28.08
N THR A 45 -9.50 -9.49 -27.42
CA THR A 45 -8.42 -8.59 -27.03
C THR A 45 -7.80 -7.90 -28.25
N ASP A 46 -7.51 -8.65 -29.32
CA ASP A 46 -6.93 -8.09 -30.54
C ASP A 46 -7.85 -7.04 -31.16
N ALA A 47 -9.17 -7.29 -31.21
CA ALA A 47 -10.14 -6.31 -31.68
C ALA A 47 -10.14 -5.02 -30.84
N VAL A 48 -10.21 -5.14 -29.51
CA VAL A 48 -10.18 -3.97 -28.61
C VAL A 48 -8.88 -3.19 -28.72
N PHE A 49 -7.75 -3.86 -28.89
CA PHE A 49 -6.44 -3.20 -29.02
C PHE A 49 -6.27 -2.51 -30.37
N CYS A 50 -6.87 -3.04 -31.44
CA CYS A 50 -6.99 -2.36 -32.73
C CYS A 50 -7.80 -1.08 -32.59
N ASP A 51 -8.97 -1.12 -31.94
CA ASP A 51 -9.82 0.06 -31.73
C ASP A 51 -9.05 1.17 -30.98
N PHE A 52 -8.31 0.83 -29.92
CA PHE A 52 -7.45 1.80 -29.23
C PHE A 52 -6.40 2.42 -30.13
N SER A 53 -5.79 1.62 -31.01
CA SER A 53 -4.79 2.11 -31.96
C SER A 53 -5.39 3.07 -32.97
N GLU A 54 -6.61 2.82 -33.46
CA GLU A 54 -7.29 3.67 -34.44
C GLU A 54 -7.69 5.03 -33.87
N VAL A 55 -8.12 5.08 -32.60
CA VAL A 55 -8.60 6.33 -31.98
C VAL A 55 -7.49 7.15 -31.31
N ALA A 56 -6.35 6.55 -30.97
CA ALA A 56 -5.30 7.18 -30.17
C ALA A 56 -4.81 8.52 -30.74
N GLN A 57 -4.61 8.62 -32.07
CA GLN A 57 -4.14 9.86 -32.70
C GLN A 57 -5.18 10.99 -32.60
N SER A 58 -6.46 10.66 -32.75
CA SER A 58 -7.56 11.63 -32.60
C SER A 58 -7.62 12.16 -31.17
N CYS A 59 -7.53 11.25 -30.18
CA CYS A 59 -7.48 11.60 -28.77
C CYS A 59 -6.27 12.50 -28.44
N LEU A 60 -5.08 12.17 -28.96
CA LEU A 60 -3.89 13.00 -28.77
C LEU A 60 -4.06 14.41 -29.35
N ASN A 61 -4.67 14.53 -30.53
CA ASN A 61 -4.92 15.82 -31.17
C ASN A 61 -5.89 16.68 -30.34
N ILE A 62 -6.89 16.06 -29.71
CA ILE A 62 -7.81 16.74 -28.78
C ILE A 62 -7.05 17.18 -27.52
N ALA A 63 -6.26 16.28 -26.92
CA ALA A 63 -5.46 16.59 -25.74
C ALA A 63 -4.50 17.76 -25.98
N LYS A 64 -3.75 17.76 -27.10
CA LYS A 64 -2.83 18.86 -27.48
C LYS A 64 -3.56 20.21 -27.60
N LYS A 65 -4.78 20.23 -28.13
CA LYS A 65 -5.61 21.47 -28.19
C LYS A 65 -6.01 21.95 -26.80
N CYS A 66 -6.38 21.02 -25.91
CA CYS A 66 -6.81 21.33 -24.55
C CYS A 66 -5.66 21.77 -23.61
N MET A 67 -4.41 21.37 -23.87
CA MET A 67 -3.23 21.75 -23.08
C MET A 67 -2.96 23.28 -22.98
N HIS A 68 -3.56 24.07 -23.87
CA HIS A 68 -3.43 25.53 -23.87
C HIS A 68 -4.56 26.24 -23.11
N MET A 69 -5.58 25.50 -22.69
CA MET A 69 -6.69 26.05 -21.93
C MET A 69 -6.28 26.29 -20.48
N LYS A 70 -6.86 27.32 -19.86
CA LYS A 70 -6.59 27.69 -18.45
C LYS A 70 -7.51 26.99 -17.45
N SER A 71 -8.48 26.19 -17.91
CA SER A 71 -9.45 25.55 -17.02
C SER A 71 -8.84 24.33 -16.31
N PRO A 72 -8.80 24.31 -14.95
CA PRO A 72 -8.24 23.18 -14.20
C PRO A 72 -8.92 21.85 -14.49
N SER A 73 -10.26 21.84 -14.64
CA SER A 73 -11.02 20.63 -14.95
C SER A 73 -10.64 20.06 -16.32
N VAL A 74 -10.48 20.93 -17.32
CA VAL A 74 -10.05 20.53 -18.66
C VAL A 74 -8.62 20.00 -18.64
N LEU A 75 -7.70 20.62 -17.89
CA LEU A 75 -6.33 20.16 -17.76
C LEU A 75 -6.24 18.80 -17.04
N LYS A 76 -7.06 18.57 -16.01
CA LYS A 76 -7.19 17.27 -15.34
C LYS A 76 -7.68 16.18 -16.30
N MET A 77 -8.73 16.45 -17.08
CA MET A 77 -9.22 15.52 -18.10
C MET A 77 -8.18 15.30 -19.22
N THR A 78 -7.43 16.33 -19.59
CA THR A 78 -6.34 16.23 -20.57
C THR A 78 -5.23 15.31 -20.06
N LEU A 79 -4.83 15.46 -18.80
CA LEU A 79 -3.84 14.59 -18.17
C LEU A 79 -4.32 13.14 -18.11
N GLN A 80 -5.58 12.92 -17.72
CA GLN A 80 -6.20 11.59 -17.73
C GLN A 80 -6.22 10.96 -19.13
N SER A 81 -6.55 11.75 -20.16
CA SER A 81 -6.53 11.28 -21.55
C SER A 81 -5.12 10.92 -22.01
N LEU A 82 -4.10 11.71 -21.65
CA LEU A 82 -2.71 11.39 -21.95
C LEU A 82 -2.24 10.13 -21.24
N ASN A 83 -2.59 9.95 -19.95
CA ASN A 83 -2.31 8.72 -19.22
C ASN A 83 -2.92 7.49 -19.91
N GLU A 84 -4.15 7.62 -20.39
CA GLU A 84 -4.86 6.55 -21.10
C GLU A 84 -4.18 6.22 -22.44
N ILE A 85 -3.77 7.23 -23.22
CA ILE A 85 -2.98 7.01 -24.45
C ILE A 85 -1.67 6.28 -24.14
N ILE A 86 -0.92 6.73 -23.14
CA ILE A 86 0.37 6.14 -22.77
C ILE A 86 0.21 4.69 -22.31
N CYS A 87 -0.86 4.38 -21.57
CA CYS A 87 -1.09 3.04 -21.06
C CYS A 87 -1.66 2.07 -22.10
N ARG A 88 -2.39 2.57 -23.12
CA ARG A 88 -3.25 1.74 -24.00
C ARG A 88 -2.92 1.81 -25.48
N ALA A 89 -2.29 2.86 -25.97
CA ALA A 89 -1.85 2.95 -27.37
C ALA A 89 -0.66 2.01 -27.62
N PRO A 90 -0.39 1.60 -28.87
CA PRO A 90 0.84 0.89 -29.20
C PRO A 90 2.06 1.74 -28.81
N SER A 91 2.96 1.21 -27.99
CA SER A 91 4.15 1.92 -27.53
C SER A 91 5.12 2.29 -28.66
N ALA A 92 5.18 1.44 -29.71
CA ALA A 92 5.94 1.70 -30.93
C ALA A 92 5.28 2.72 -31.88
N SER A 93 4.27 3.47 -31.43
CA SER A 93 3.63 4.53 -32.21
C SER A 93 4.20 5.91 -31.84
N ALA A 94 4.35 6.78 -32.84
CA ALA A 94 4.67 8.19 -32.62
C ALA A 94 3.63 8.86 -31.69
N THR A 95 2.37 8.40 -31.72
CA THR A 95 1.30 8.86 -30.83
C THR A 95 1.63 8.66 -29.35
N CYS A 96 2.15 7.49 -28.97
CA CYS A 96 2.54 7.21 -27.59
C CYS A 96 3.72 8.09 -27.16
N VAL A 97 4.75 8.16 -28.01
CA VAL A 97 5.94 9.00 -27.82
C VAL A 97 5.57 10.48 -27.61
N ASP A 98 4.69 11.00 -28.47
CA ASP A 98 4.17 12.36 -28.37
C ASP A 98 3.31 12.59 -27.12
N ALA A 99 2.54 11.60 -26.69
CA ALA A 99 1.72 11.69 -25.48
C ALA A 99 2.60 11.80 -24.23
N ILE A 100 3.72 11.06 -24.16
CA ILE A 100 4.70 11.16 -23.07
C ILE A 100 5.31 12.57 -23.03
N LEU A 101 5.74 13.10 -24.17
CA LEU A 101 6.27 14.46 -24.24
C LEU A 101 5.21 15.50 -23.86
N ALA A 102 3.98 15.37 -24.35
CA ALA A 102 2.87 16.25 -24.02
C ALA A 102 2.55 16.24 -22.51
N ARG A 103 2.56 15.05 -21.89
CA ARG A 103 2.34 14.89 -20.44
C ARG A 103 3.46 15.56 -19.64
N SER A 104 4.73 15.39 -20.04
CA SER A 104 5.86 16.08 -19.40
C SER A 104 5.71 17.61 -19.43
N VAL A 105 5.18 18.17 -20.52
CA VAL A 105 4.92 19.60 -20.65
C VAL A 105 3.82 20.06 -19.69
N LEU A 106 2.77 19.25 -19.47
CA LEU A 106 1.76 19.56 -18.47
C LEU A 106 2.34 19.51 -17.06
N TYR A 107 3.10 18.48 -16.70
CA TYR A 107 3.75 18.40 -15.40
C TYR A 107 4.70 19.56 -15.15
N MET A 108 5.42 20.02 -16.17
CA MET A 108 6.24 21.23 -16.12
C MET A 108 5.43 22.49 -15.84
N LYS A 109 4.24 22.64 -16.44
CA LYS A 109 3.34 23.77 -16.19
C LYS A 109 2.73 23.73 -14.77
N SER A 110 2.55 22.54 -14.22
CA SER A 110 2.00 22.30 -12.88
C SER A 110 3.07 22.21 -11.78
N ASN A 111 4.32 22.62 -12.06
CA ASN A 111 5.46 22.57 -11.12
C ASN A 111 5.82 21.16 -10.59
N GLN A 112 5.37 20.10 -11.24
CA GLN A 112 5.67 18.71 -10.90
C GLN A 112 6.96 18.26 -11.59
N HIS A 113 8.07 18.94 -11.29
CA HIS A 113 9.34 18.79 -12.02
C HIS A 113 9.97 17.40 -11.89
N ALA A 114 9.83 16.73 -10.74
CA ALA A 114 10.34 15.37 -10.56
C ALA A 114 9.61 14.36 -11.47
N ILE A 115 8.29 14.47 -11.56
CA ILE A 115 7.44 13.62 -12.40
C ILE A 115 7.71 13.90 -13.89
N ALA A 116 7.81 15.18 -14.27
CA ALA A 116 8.22 15.57 -15.61
C ALA A 116 9.60 15.02 -15.99
N CYS A 117 10.56 15.05 -15.05
CA CYS A 117 11.90 14.50 -15.26
C CYS A 117 11.86 13.02 -15.62
N ASN A 118 11.01 12.23 -14.93
CA ASN A 118 10.84 10.81 -15.22
C ASN A 118 10.24 10.57 -16.62
N ASP A 119 9.26 11.37 -17.05
CA ASP A 119 8.67 11.25 -18.41
C ASP A 119 9.72 11.57 -19.48
N LEU A 120 10.56 12.56 -19.23
CA LEU A 120 11.60 12.99 -20.16
C LEU A 120 12.74 11.96 -20.24
N LEU A 121 13.16 11.40 -19.11
CA LEU A 121 14.09 10.27 -19.06
C LEU A 121 13.55 9.06 -19.82
N TYR A 122 12.27 8.73 -19.61
CA TYR A 122 11.63 7.64 -20.32
C TYR A 122 11.55 7.94 -21.83
N TYR A 123 11.11 9.14 -22.22
CA TYR A 123 11.09 9.59 -23.62
C TYR A 123 12.46 9.45 -24.28
N GLU A 124 13.53 9.86 -23.61
CA GLU A 124 14.90 9.74 -24.12
C GLU A 124 15.29 8.29 -24.42
N SER A 125 14.82 7.32 -23.62
CA SER A 125 15.10 5.90 -23.80
C SER A 125 14.37 5.23 -24.98
N LEU A 126 13.31 5.86 -25.51
CA LEU A 126 12.50 5.30 -26.60
C LEU A 126 13.24 5.29 -27.95
N ASP A 127 12.74 4.52 -28.92
CA ASP A 127 13.31 4.44 -30.27
C ASP A 127 13.44 5.83 -30.92
N PRO A 128 14.66 6.27 -31.30
CA PRO A 128 14.87 7.52 -32.01
C PRO A 128 14.07 7.67 -33.30
N ALA A 129 13.74 6.56 -33.99
CA ALA A 129 12.98 6.59 -35.24
C ALA A 129 11.53 7.07 -35.07
N LEU A 130 11.01 7.03 -33.84
CA LEU A 130 9.65 7.47 -33.51
C LEU A 130 9.59 8.94 -33.07
N LYS A 131 10.74 9.61 -32.93
CA LYS A 131 10.84 10.97 -32.39
C LYS A 131 11.05 11.97 -33.52
N THR A 132 10.41 13.13 -33.41
CA THR A 132 10.74 14.27 -34.26
C THR A 132 12.01 14.96 -33.76
N THR A 133 12.70 15.67 -34.66
CA THR A 133 13.89 16.47 -34.30
C THR A 133 13.50 17.56 -33.30
N GLU A 134 12.36 18.21 -33.53
CA GLU A 134 11.75 19.23 -32.67
C GLU A 134 11.46 18.65 -31.28
N GLY A 135 10.78 17.50 -31.23
CA GLY A 135 10.44 16.81 -29.99
C GLY A 135 11.68 16.41 -29.19
N THR A 136 12.73 15.95 -29.87
CA THR A 136 14.02 15.64 -29.26
C THR A 136 14.64 16.87 -28.62
N ILE A 137 14.71 18.00 -29.34
CA ILE A 137 15.27 19.26 -28.81
C ILE A 137 14.46 19.75 -27.61
N VAL A 138 13.12 19.76 -27.72
CA VAL A 138 12.22 20.17 -26.63
C VAL A 138 12.41 19.29 -25.40
N SER A 139 12.47 17.97 -25.57
CA SER A 139 12.72 17.03 -24.47
C SER A 139 14.05 17.33 -23.76
N GLN A 140 15.15 17.50 -24.50
CA GLN A 140 16.46 17.80 -23.91
C GLN A 140 16.47 19.12 -23.15
N ILE A 141 15.82 20.16 -23.68
CA ILE A 141 15.67 21.46 -23.01
C ILE A 141 14.89 21.30 -21.70
N LEU A 142 13.72 20.66 -21.76
CA LEU A 142 12.87 20.49 -20.59
C LEU A 142 13.56 19.64 -19.52
N HIS A 143 14.30 18.61 -19.92
CA HIS A 143 15.00 17.73 -18.99
C HIS A 143 16.13 18.48 -18.28
N CYS A 144 16.89 19.32 -19.01
CA CYS A 144 17.89 20.19 -18.41
C CYS A 144 17.30 21.12 -17.34
N VAL A 145 16.13 21.70 -17.61
CA VAL A 145 15.42 22.57 -16.66
C VAL A 145 14.87 21.77 -15.48
N CYS A 146 14.28 20.59 -15.72
CA CYS A 146 13.80 19.70 -14.65
C CYS A 146 14.92 19.37 -13.66
N LEU A 147 16.08 18.92 -14.16
CA LEU A 147 17.26 18.59 -13.35
C LEU A 147 17.68 19.77 -12.47
N PHE A 148 17.66 20.99 -13.02
CA PHE A 148 17.95 22.19 -12.23
C PHE A 148 16.92 22.42 -11.12
N MET A 149 15.63 22.28 -11.44
CA MET A 149 14.53 22.51 -10.49
C MET A 149 14.49 21.48 -9.37
N ILE A 150 14.87 20.22 -9.63
CA ILE A 150 15.00 19.16 -8.62
C ILE A 150 16.35 19.18 -7.88
N ARG A 151 17.18 20.20 -8.13
CA ARG A 151 18.49 20.44 -7.48
C ARG A 151 19.60 19.45 -7.88
N GLU A 152 19.43 18.75 -8.99
CA GLU A 152 20.45 17.92 -9.65
C GLU A 152 21.40 18.79 -10.50
N TYR A 153 22.11 19.72 -9.85
CA TYR A 153 22.84 20.79 -10.53
C TYR A 153 23.97 20.29 -11.44
N LYS A 154 24.70 19.26 -11.02
CA LYS A 154 25.78 18.65 -11.81
C LYS A 154 25.22 18.07 -13.10
N SER A 155 24.21 17.20 -12.98
CA SER A 155 23.51 16.58 -14.09
C SER A 155 22.89 17.63 -15.02
N SER A 156 22.30 18.70 -14.47
CA SER A 156 21.75 19.82 -15.25
C SER A 156 22.83 20.56 -16.07
N LYS A 157 24.01 20.81 -15.49
CA LYS A 157 25.11 21.48 -16.20
C LYS A 157 25.70 20.64 -17.32
N GLU A 158 25.84 19.34 -17.11
CA GLU A 158 26.24 18.39 -18.14
C GLU A 158 25.20 18.35 -19.28
N LYS A 159 23.91 18.31 -18.93
CA LYS A 159 22.80 18.33 -19.89
C LYS A 159 22.74 19.64 -20.69
N LEU A 160 22.95 20.79 -20.06
CA LEU A 160 23.00 22.10 -20.72
C LEU A 160 24.06 22.14 -21.84
N SER A 161 25.22 21.54 -21.59
CA SER A 161 26.30 21.45 -22.58
C SER A 161 25.90 20.59 -23.78
N ALA A 162 25.16 19.50 -23.55
CA ALA A 162 24.61 18.66 -24.61
C ALA A 162 23.52 19.39 -25.42
N VAL A 163 22.60 20.09 -24.74
CA VAL A 163 21.51 20.87 -25.36
C VAL A 163 22.07 21.94 -26.31
N LYS A 164 23.11 22.67 -25.89
CA LYS A 164 23.73 23.70 -26.74
C LYS A 164 24.30 23.13 -28.04
N ARG A 165 25.07 22.04 -27.95
CA ARG A 165 25.60 21.35 -29.13
C ARG A 165 24.47 20.87 -30.05
N LEU A 166 23.38 20.34 -29.48
CA LEU A 166 22.24 19.87 -30.26
C LEU A 166 21.56 21.02 -31.01
N ILE A 167 21.39 22.18 -30.38
CA ILE A 167 20.78 23.37 -31.00
C ILE A 167 21.69 23.93 -32.11
N GLU A 168 23.00 23.99 -31.90
CA GLU A 168 23.97 24.51 -32.87
C GLU A 168 24.04 23.68 -34.17
N VAL A 169 23.86 22.37 -34.07
CA VAL A 169 23.94 21.44 -35.22
C VAL A 169 22.60 21.28 -35.94
N SER A 170 21.50 21.76 -35.34
CA SER A 170 20.15 21.53 -35.86
C SER A 170 19.73 22.58 -36.91
N LEU A 171 19.21 22.11 -38.05
CA LEU A 171 18.68 22.94 -39.16
C LEU A 171 17.17 23.22 -39.04
N VAL A 172 16.60 23.06 -37.85
CA VAL A 172 15.14 23.10 -37.59
C VAL A 172 14.55 24.51 -37.68
N ASP A 173 13.30 24.59 -38.15
CA ASP A 173 12.50 25.83 -38.09
C ASP A 173 12.31 26.26 -36.63
N GLN A 174 13.00 27.32 -36.22
CA GLN A 174 13.01 27.78 -34.84
C GLN A 174 11.67 28.35 -34.37
N THR A 175 10.69 28.55 -35.27
CA THR A 175 9.39 29.15 -34.92
C THR A 175 8.59 28.26 -33.96
N GLU A 176 8.52 26.95 -34.19
CA GLU A 176 7.75 26.00 -33.35
C GLU A 176 8.38 25.77 -31.96
N ILE A 177 9.70 25.81 -31.85
CA ILE A 177 10.43 25.58 -30.60
C ILE A 177 10.89 26.86 -29.89
N SER A 178 10.57 28.03 -30.44
CA SER A 178 11.01 29.37 -29.99
C SER A 178 10.79 29.63 -28.49
N ARG A 179 9.65 29.19 -27.95
CA ARG A 179 9.32 29.32 -26.52
C ARG A 179 10.27 28.52 -25.63
N PHE A 180 10.65 27.31 -26.03
CA PHE A 180 11.59 26.47 -25.28
C PHE A 180 13.03 26.98 -25.41
N LEU A 181 13.41 27.50 -26.58
CA LEU A 181 14.70 28.17 -26.76
C LEU A 181 14.83 29.42 -25.86
N THR A 182 13.73 30.13 -25.65
CA THR A 182 13.70 31.26 -24.70
C THR A 182 13.84 30.77 -23.25
N LEU A 183 13.15 29.68 -22.91
CA LEU A 183 13.21 29.07 -21.58
C LEU A 183 14.65 28.65 -21.21
N ILE A 184 15.35 27.93 -22.08
CA ILE A 184 16.71 27.47 -21.77
C ILE A 184 17.68 28.63 -21.60
N LYS A 185 17.56 29.71 -22.39
CA LYS A 185 18.37 30.92 -22.24
C LYS A 185 18.16 31.59 -20.88
N GLN A 186 16.94 31.62 -20.36
CA GLN A 186 16.65 32.15 -19.02
C GLN A 186 17.29 31.32 -17.90
N TYR A 187 17.34 29.99 -18.07
CA TYR A 187 17.92 29.08 -17.08
C TYR A 187 19.43 28.93 -17.22
N GLU A 188 20.01 29.23 -18.39
CA GLU A 188 21.45 29.11 -18.64
C GLU A 188 22.29 29.90 -17.64
N GLU A 189 21.97 31.17 -17.40
CA GLU A 189 22.67 31.99 -16.41
C GLU A 189 22.55 31.40 -15.00
N ARG A 190 21.35 30.91 -14.64
CA ARG A 190 21.05 30.33 -13.31
C ARG A 190 21.79 29.01 -13.08
N ILE A 191 21.82 28.13 -14.08
CA ILE A 191 22.53 26.84 -14.04
C ILE A 191 24.04 27.08 -13.92
N ASN A 192 24.58 28.05 -14.67
CA ASN A 192 26.00 28.38 -14.62
C ASN A 192 26.42 29.07 -13.32
N GLN A 193 25.49 29.76 -12.63
CA GLN A 193 25.70 30.43 -11.33
C GLN A 193 25.47 29.53 -10.10
N ALA A 194 25.03 28.28 -10.27
CA ALA A 194 24.66 27.41 -9.16
C ALA A 194 25.77 27.31 -8.10
N ARG A 195 25.45 27.74 -6.87
CA ARG A 195 26.36 27.92 -5.74
C ARG A 195 27.05 26.60 -5.36
N THR A 196 28.35 26.64 -5.15
CA THR A 196 29.23 25.54 -4.69
C THR A 196 28.87 24.91 -3.33
N ASN A 197 27.80 25.34 -2.66
CA ASN A 197 27.56 25.09 -1.23
C ASN A 197 26.29 24.29 -0.89
N VAL A 198 25.68 23.55 -1.83
CA VAL A 198 24.47 22.76 -1.53
C VAL A 198 24.53 21.36 -2.15
N GLU A 199 25.58 20.59 -1.84
CA GLU A 199 25.55 19.12 -1.95
C GLU A 199 25.33 18.56 -0.53
N PHE A 200 24.08 18.54 -0.08
CA PHE A 200 23.69 17.98 1.23
C PHE A 200 22.94 16.65 1.13
N CYS A 201 23.12 15.89 0.04
CA CYS A 201 22.67 14.50 -0.01
C CYS A 201 23.89 13.60 -0.23
N LYS A 202 24.63 13.32 0.85
CA LYS A 202 25.41 12.08 0.87
C LYS A 202 24.38 10.95 0.78
N GLU A 203 24.47 10.12 -0.26
CA GLU A 203 23.77 8.84 -0.29
C GLU A 203 24.10 8.12 1.02
N VAL A 204 23.08 7.95 1.87
CA VAL A 204 23.22 7.17 3.09
C VAL A 204 23.42 5.74 2.61
N GLN A 205 24.66 5.25 2.71
CA GLN A 205 24.93 3.83 2.48
C GLN A 205 24.21 3.06 3.58
N TYR A 206 23.09 2.43 3.22
CA TYR A 206 22.38 1.54 4.12
C TYR A 206 23.26 0.31 4.40
N GLU A 207 23.57 0.05 5.67
CA GLU A 207 24.19 -1.22 6.06
C GLU A 207 23.25 -2.38 5.74
N ASN A 208 23.79 -3.45 5.15
CA ASN A 208 23.02 -4.66 4.88
C ASN A 208 22.61 -5.32 6.21
N LEU A 209 21.32 -5.26 6.53
CA LEU A 209 20.73 -5.95 7.67
C LEU A 209 20.95 -7.46 7.57
N ALA A 210 21.49 -8.07 8.62
CA ALA A 210 21.68 -9.51 8.76
C ALA A 210 21.10 -9.99 10.09
N PRO A 211 20.56 -11.22 10.15
CA PRO A 211 20.10 -11.80 11.41
C PRO A 211 21.29 -12.10 12.34
N PHE A 212 21.01 -12.22 13.63
CA PHE A 212 21.95 -12.57 14.69
C PHE A 212 22.73 -13.83 14.27
N LYS A 213 24.06 -13.80 14.37
CA LYS A 213 24.96 -14.88 13.89
C LYS A 213 24.84 -15.21 12.39
N GLY A 214 24.24 -14.36 11.57
CA GLY A 214 24.10 -14.58 10.13
C GLY A 214 22.98 -15.55 9.75
N PHE A 215 22.83 -15.78 8.45
CA PHE A 215 21.77 -16.60 7.88
C PHE A 215 21.98 -18.09 8.12
N LYS A 216 20.89 -18.81 8.43
CA LYS A 216 20.89 -20.27 8.63
C LYS A 216 21.06 -21.03 7.31
N LEU A 217 20.45 -20.54 6.22
CA LEU A 217 20.51 -21.12 4.87
C LEU A 217 20.09 -22.61 4.80
N THR A 218 19.29 -23.08 5.75
CA THR A 218 18.65 -24.40 5.69
C THR A 218 17.33 -24.32 4.94
N ARG A 219 16.88 -25.46 4.40
CA ARG A 219 15.68 -25.58 3.58
C ARG A 219 14.41 -24.95 4.19
N LYS A 220 14.14 -25.18 5.48
CA LYS A 220 12.91 -24.76 6.18
C LYS A 220 12.94 -23.34 6.73
N ILE A 221 14.12 -22.86 7.14
CA ILE A 221 14.30 -21.53 7.77
C ILE A 221 15.51 -20.76 7.21
N PRO A 222 15.62 -20.62 5.88
CA PRO A 222 16.82 -20.11 5.20
C PRO A 222 17.20 -18.69 5.64
N PHE A 223 16.19 -17.85 5.88
CA PHE A 223 16.37 -16.43 6.22
C PHE A 223 16.36 -16.15 7.74
N ALA A 224 16.28 -17.20 8.55
CA ALA A 224 16.40 -17.10 10.00
C ALA A 224 17.87 -17.03 10.44
N SER A 225 18.07 -16.63 11.69
CA SER A 225 19.36 -16.64 12.37
C SER A 225 19.96 -18.05 12.46
N GLN A 226 21.29 -18.17 12.41
CA GLN A 226 22.00 -19.41 12.76
C GLN A 226 21.70 -19.90 14.20
N ALA A 227 21.24 -18.99 15.06
CA ALA A 227 20.75 -19.28 16.41
C ALA A 227 19.34 -19.91 16.44
N CYS A 228 18.76 -20.27 15.29
CA CYS A 228 17.47 -20.93 15.18
C CYS A 228 17.61 -22.34 14.60
N ASP A 229 16.78 -23.26 15.07
CA ASP A 229 16.59 -24.61 14.53
C ASP A 229 15.10 -24.82 14.24
N TYR A 230 14.79 -25.63 13.22
CA TYR A 230 13.41 -26.00 12.88
C TYR A 230 13.17 -27.46 13.28
N PHE A 231 12.05 -27.71 13.96
CA PHE A 231 11.66 -29.06 14.39
C PHE A 231 10.23 -29.35 13.96
N GLU A 232 10.03 -30.44 13.21
CA GLU A 232 8.72 -31.00 12.87
C GLU A 232 8.32 -32.08 13.87
N LYS A 233 7.08 -32.00 14.40
CA LYS A 233 6.51 -33.08 15.22
C LYS A 233 5.94 -34.18 14.30
N PRO A 234 6.44 -35.43 14.38
CA PRO A 234 6.06 -36.50 13.44
C PRO A 234 4.58 -36.90 13.46
N ILE A 235 3.84 -36.59 14.54
CA ILE A 235 2.49 -37.09 14.78
C ILE A 235 1.41 -36.05 14.41
N GLU A 236 1.78 -34.76 14.35
CA GLU A 236 0.82 -33.66 14.17
C GLU A 236 1.06 -32.87 12.87
N ASN A 237 2.12 -33.17 12.10
CA ASN A 237 2.59 -32.33 10.98
C ASN A 237 2.70 -30.84 11.36
N SER A 238 2.94 -30.55 12.64
CA SER A 238 3.10 -29.22 13.18
C SER A 238 4.59 -28.97 13.44
N GLY A 239 5.19 -28.07 12.66
CA GLY A 239 6.57 -27.64 12.83
C GLY A 239 6.68 -26.28 13.52
N GLY A 240 7.83 -26.03 14.16
CA GLY A 240 8.12 -24.77 14.83
C GLY A 240 9.59 -24.38 14.77
N VAL A 241 9.87 -23.09 14.98
CA VAL A 241 11.24 -22.55 15.05
C VAL A 241 11.65 -22.38 16.50
N PHE A 242 12.82 -22.90 16.88
CA PHE A 242 13.30 -22.92 18.26
C PHE A 242 14.70 -22.30 18.35
N ALA A 243 14.98 -21.65 19.48
CA ALA A 243 16.27 -21.07 19.76
C ALA A 243 17.34 -22.15 20.02
N SER A 244 18.42 -22.16 19.24
CA SER A 244 19.56 -23.07 19.44
C SER A 244 20.56 -22.55 20.48
N CYS A 245 20.51 -21.25 20.80
CA CYS A 245 21.26 -20.61 21.88
C CYS A 245 20.48 -19.46 22.54
N GLU A 246 21.05 -18.84 23.59
CA GLU A 246 20.45 -17.62 24.16
C GLU A 246 20.49 -16.45 23.15
N MET A 247 19.40 -15.68 23.11
CA MET A 247 19.29 -14.47 22.30
C MET A 247 18.84 -13.28 23.17
N PRO A 248 19.63 -12.19 23.21
CA PRO A 248 19.22 -10.94 23.87
C PRO A 248 17.94 -10.36 23.27
N LYS A 249 17.21 -9.57 24.07
CA LYS A 249 16.08 -8.76 23.59
C LYS A 249 16.55 -7.75 22.55
N GLY A 250 15.78 -7.57 21.47
CA GLY A 250 16.07 -6.61 20.42
C GLY A 250 16.94 -7.15 19.29
N GLU A 251 17.41 -8.39 19.38
CA GLU A 251 18.17 -9.03 18.31
C GLU A 251 17.30 -9.41 17.12
N ILE A 252 17.84 -9.25 15.93
CA ILE A 252 17.20 -9.65 14.67
C ILE A 252 17.37 -11.16 14.50
N VAL A 253 16.27 -11.90 14.39
CA VAL A 253 16.27 -13.37 14.24
C VAL A 253 15.77 -13.83 12.87
N LEU A 254 15.21 -12.91 12.08
CA LEU A 254 14.73 -13.15 10.72
C LEU A 254 14.98 -11.89 9.89
N VAL A 255 15.55 -12.06 8.70
CA VAL A 255 15.62 -10.99 7.68
C VAL A 255 15.23 -11.60 6.36
N GLU A 256 13.99 -11.39 5.94
CA GLU A 256 13.45 -12.03 4.76
C GLU A 256 12.99 -10.98 3.74
N ASN A 257 13.49 -11.11 2.50
CA ASN A 257 12.99 -10.33 1.38
C ASN A 257 11.70 -10.97 0.84
N PRO A 258 10.75 -10.16 0.34
CA PRO A 258 9.60 -10.71 -0.36
C PRO A 258 10.11 -11.43 -1.62
N VAL A 259 9.80 -12.73 -1.77
CA VAL A 259 10.22 -13.48 -2.96
C VAL A 259 9.39 -13.05 -4.15
N HIS A 260 8.07 -13.11 -3.99
CA HIS A 260 7.12 -12.60 -4.96
C HIS A 260 6.01 -11.87 -4.23
N PHE A 261 5.48 -10.86 -4.89
CA PHE A 261 4.27 -10.19 -4.45
C PHE A 261 3.35 -9.95 -5.65
N GLN A 262 2.08 -9.76 -5.36
CA GLN A 262 1.10 -9.26 -6.31
C GLN A 262 0.17 -8.26 -5.64
N PHE A 263 -0.24 -7.28 -6.43
CA PHE A 263 -1.22 -6.29 -6.01
C PHE A 263 -2.61 -6.68 -6.51
N SER A 264 -3.62 -6.42 -5.70
CA SER A 264 -5.01 -6.67 -6.04
C SER A 264 -5.65 -5.62 -6.95
N ALA A 265 -5.03 -4.44 -7.06
CA ALA A 265 -5.44 -3.35 -7.92
C ALA A 265 -4.25 -3.02 -8.85
N PRO A 266 -4.40 -3.20 -10.16
CA PRO A 266 -3.35 -2.89 -11.14
C PRO A 266 -3.21 -1.38 -11.33
N PHE A 267 -2.12 -0.97 -11.99
CA PHE A 267 -1.86 0.42 -12.40
C PHE A 267 -1.59 1.43 -11.28
N LEU A 268 -1.36 0.98 -10.04
CA LEU A 268 -1.03 1.86 -8.91
C LEU A 268 0.41 1.72 -8.44
N ASN A 269 1.02 0.57 -8.70
CA ASN A 269 2.37 0.27 -8.25
C ASN A 269 3.18 -0.30 -9.40
N CYS A 270 4.50 -0.16 -9.30
CA CYS A 270 5.39 -0.97 -10.10
C CYS A 270 5.25 -2.44 -9.71
N ASP A 271 4.96 -3.30 -10.70
CA ASP A 271 4.83 -4.74 -10.52
C ASP A 271 6.16 -5.43 -10.18
N LEU A 272 7.30 -4.78 -10.47
CA LEU A 272 8.64 -5.31 -10.14
C LEU A 272 9.14 -4.85 -8.76
N CYS A 273 9.19 -3.54 -8.50
CA CYS A 273 9.78 -3.01 -7.26
C CYS A 273 8.76 -2.65 -6.19
N GLY A 274 7.46 -2.63 -6.52
CA GLY A 274 6.38 -2.36 -5.58
C GLY A 274 6.15 -0.88 -5.25
N VAL A 275 6.97 0.04 -5.77
CA VAL A 275 6.84 1.49 -5.53
C VAL A 275 5.49 1.98 -6.05
N HIS A 276 4.76 2.70 -5.20
CA HIS A 276 3.57 3.46 -5.57
C HIS A 276 3.98 4.79 -6.20
N GLN A 277 3.42 5.13 -7.35
CA GLN A 277 3.60 6.43 -7.97
C GLN A 277 2.46 6.72 -8.94
N GLU A 278 2.09 8.00 -9.08
CA GLU A 278 1.04 8.45 -10.00
C GLU A 278 1.36 8.12 -11.47
N GLN A 279 2.65 8.08 -11.80
CA GLN A 279 3.14 7.93 -13.16
C GLN A 279 3.69 6.51 -13.36
N LEU A 280 2.96 5.64 -14.04
CA LEU A 280 3.44 4.31 -14.38
C LEU A 280 3.48 4.12 -15.89
N TYR A 281 4.39 3.24 -16.33
CA TYR A 281 4.53 2.82 -17.72
C TYR A 281 4.05 1.39 -17.86
N THR A 282 3.22 1.10 -18.85
CA THR A 282 2.80 -0.28 -19.12
C THR A 282 3.79 -0.98 -20.05
N CYS A 283 3.88 -2.31 -19.95
CA CYS A 283 4.59 -3.12 -20.94
C CYS A 283 4.02 -2.84 -22.35
N ASP A 284 4.94 -2.68 -23.29
CA ASP A 284 4.70 -2.39 -24.71
C ASP A 284 3.73 -3.39 -25.39
N ASP A 285 3.84 -4.68 -25.03
CA ASP A 285 3.07 -5.75 -25.64
C ASP A 285 1.77 -6.05 -24.89
N CYS A 286 1.83 -6.27 -23.57
CA CYS A 286 0.65 -6.67 -22.81
C CYS A 286 -0.23 -5.51 -22.36
N ARG A 287 0.32 -4.29 -22.29
CA ARG A 287 -0.37 -3.06 -21.86
C ARG A 287 -1.07 -3.19 -20.49
N TYR A 288 -0.53 -4.06 -19.64
CA TYR A 288 -1.10 -4.39 -18.33
C TYR A 288 -0.07 -4.27 -17.22
N ARG A 289 1.06 -4.99 -17.29
CA ARG A 289 2.15 -4.89 -16.31
C ARG A 289 2.66 -3.47 -16.23
N THR A 290 2.82 -2.94 -15.02
CA THR A 290 3.25 -1.56 -14.78
C THR A 290 4.64 -1.45 -14.18
N TYR A 291 5.41 -0.48 -14.64
CA TYR A 291 6.78 -0.23 -14.21
C TYR A 291 6.97 1.23 -13.84
N CYS A 292 7.82 1.47 -12.83
CA CYS A 292 8.14 2.83 -12.42
C CYS A 292 9.16 3.53 -13.32
N SER A 293 9.94 2.75 -14.07
CA SER A 293 11.04 3.21 -14.91
C SER A 293 11.35 2.20 -16.01
N ARG A 294 12.09 2.64 -17.02
CA ARG A 294 12.63 1.76 -18.06
C ARG A 294 13.55 0.69 -17.49
N LEU A 295 14.36 1.03 -16.49
CA LEU A 295 15.24 0.08 -15.80
C LEU A 295 14.47 -1.08 -15.18
N CYS A 296 13.33 -0.81 -14.53
CA CYS A 296 12.48 -1.86 -13.99
C CYS A 296 11.86 -2.72 -15.11
N MET A 297 11.46 -2.11 -16.23
CA MET A 297 10.92 -2.85 -17.36
C MET A 297 11.98 -3.79 -17.98
N GLU A 298 13.21 -3.30 -18.16
CA GLU A 298 14.32 -4.09 -18.72
C GLU A 298 14.79 -5.20 -17.76
N SER A 299 14.79 -4.92 -16.45
CA SER A 299 15.13 -5.92 -15.43
C SER A 299 14.11 -7.05 -15.35
N ASP A 300 12.83 -6.79 -15.63
CA ASP A 300 11.77 -7.81 -15.61
C ASP A 300 11.64 -8.54 -16.96
N ALA A 301 12.23 -8.03 -18.04
CA ALA A 301 11.96 -8.47 -19.42
C ALA A 301 12.20 -9.97 -19.65
N GLU A 302 13.28 -10.53 -19.09
CA GLU A 302 13.65 -11.94 -19.26
C GLU A 302 12.61 -12.90 -18.70
N ILE A 303 11.98 -12.54 -17.58
CA ILE A 303 10.91 -13.35 -16.97
C ILE A 303 9.57 -13.00 -17.63
N HIS A 304 9.32 -11.70 -17.81
CA HIS A 304 8.05 -11.19 -18.30
C HIS A 304 7.69 -11.73 -19.69
N GLN A 305 8.67 -11.97 -20.58
CA GLN A 305 8.40 -12.49 -21.93
C GLN A 305 7.55 -13.77 -21.94
N TYR A 306 7.65 -14.62 -20.89
CA TYR A 306 6.91 -15.86 -20.78
C TYR A 306 5.46 -15.67 -20.29
N GLU A 307 5.21 -14.68 -19.44
CA GLU A 307 3.89 -14.35 -18.90
C GLU A 307 3.15 -13.26 -19.72
N CYS A 308 3.88 -12.52 -20.56
CA CYS A 308 3.42 -11.32 -21.25
C CYS A 308 2.14 -11.57 -22.06
N TYR A 309 2.11 -12.66 -22.82
CA TYR A 309 0.93 -13.00 -23.62
C TYR A 309 -0.30 -13.32 -22.75
N GLY A 310 -0.09 -13.96 -21.59
CA GLY A 310 -1.14 -14.26 -20.62
C GLY A 310 -1.72 -13.01 -19.96
N TYR A 311 -0.90 -11.97 -19.76
CA TYR A 311 -1.35 -10.63 -19.39
C TYR A 311 -2.12 -9.94 -20.53
N ARG A 312 -1.60 -10.02 -21.75
CA ARG A 312 -2.18 -9.37 -22.93
C ARG A 312 -3.64 -9.79 -23.12
N ILE A 313 -3.92 -11.09 -23.12
CA ILE A 313 -5.27 -11.62 -23.32
C ILE A 313 -6.15 -11.57 -22.04
N GLY A 314 -5.64 -10.99 -20.95
CA GLY A 314 -6.35 -10.87 -19.67
C GLY A 314 -6.46 -12.16 -18.85
N LEU A 315 -5.88 -13.28 -19.30
CA LEU A 315 -5.99 -14.57 -18.61
C LEU A 315 -5.36 -14.55 -17.21
N ILE A 316 -4.09 -14.13 -17.10
CA ILE A 316 -3.37 -14.09 -15.81
C ILE A 316 -4.05 -13.14 -14.82
N PRO A 317 -4.43 -11.90 -15.21
CA PRO A 317 -5.22 -11.00 -14.37
C PRO A 317 -6.56 -11.60 -13.90
N MET A 318 -7.36 -12.18 -14.81
CA MET A 318 -8.68 -12.75 -14.48
C MET A 318 -8.61 -14.04 -13.64
N LEU A 319 -7.42 -14.65 -13.56
CA LEU A 319 -7.13 -15.79 -12.68
C LEU A 319 -6.42 -15.36 -11.39
N GLU A 320 -5.99 -14.10 -11.27
CA GLU A 320 -5.14 -13.60 -10.17
C GLU A 320 -3.89 -14.48 -9.96
N ALA A 321 -3.30 -14.95 -11.06
CA ALA A 321 -2.27 -16.00 -11.08
C ALA A 321 -0.84 -15.47 -11.27
N SER A 322 -0.60 -14.18 -11.02
CA SER A 322 0.69 -13.52 -11.24
C SER A 322 1.84 -14.20 -10.48
N MET A 323 1.70 -14.37 -9.15
CA MET A 323 2.73 -15.05 -8.34
C MET A 323 2.84 -16.54 -8.71
N LEU A 324 1.72 -17.18 -9.01
CA LEU A 324 1.68 -18.62 -9.36
C LEU A 324 2.47 -18.90 -10.64
N PHE A 325 2.32 -18.07 -11.67
CA PHE A 325 3.06 -18.24 -12.92
C PHE A 325 4.56 -18.12 -12.72
N ARG A 326 5.02 -17.12 -11.94
CA ARG A 326 6.46 -16.94 -11.67
C ARG A 326 7.04 -18.10 -10.86
N LEU A 327 6.35 -18.55 -9.81
CA LEU A 327 6.76 -19.74 -9.06
C LEU A 327 6.80 -21.00 -9.93
N PHE A 328 5.85 -21.13 -10.86
CA PHE A 328 5.86 -22.25 -11.79
C PHE A 328 7.08 -22.20 -12.71
N TYR A 329 7.40 -21.04 -13.27
CA TYR A 329 8.60 -20.86 -14.07
C TYR A 329 9.88 -21.21 -13.30
N GLU A 330 10.02 -20.74 -12.06
CA GLU A 330 11.14 -21.10 -11.19
C GLU A 330 11.16 -22.61 -10.86
N ALA A 331 10.00 -23.26 -10.74
CA ALA A 331 9.91 -24.71 -10.58
C ALA A 331 10.50 -25.45 -11.77
N LEU A 332 10.33 -24.93 -12.98
CA LEU A 332 10.86 -25.56 -14.18
C LEU A 332 12.38 -25.41 -14.29
N GLU A 333 12.92 -24.24 -13.96
CA GLU A 333 14.37 -24.03 -13.83
C GLU A 333 14.98 -24.96 -12.78
N TYR A 334 14.23 -25.22 -11.70
CA TYR A 334 14.63 -26.16 -10.65
C TYR A 334 14.63 -27.63 -11.10
N ILE A 335 13.56 -28.07 -11.78
CA ILE A 335 13.35 -29.48 -12.16
C ILE A 335 14.21 -29.88 -13.37
N LEU A 336 14.47 -28.97 -14.30
CA LEU A 336 15.11 -29.28 -15.58
C LEU A 336 16.47 -30.00 -15.45
N PRO A 337 17.41 -29.56 -14.59
CA PRO A 337 18.68 -30.27 -14.41
C PRO A 337 18.49 -31.74 -14.03
N ALA A 338 17.54 -32.05 -13.14
CA ALA A 338 17.26 -33.42 -12.72
C ALA A 338 16.72 -34.29 -13.86
N ILE A 339 15.81 -33.73 -14.68
CA ILE A 339 15.31 -34.42 -15.88
C ILE A 339 16.46 -34.69 -16.86
N VAL A 340 17.35 -33.73 -17.05
CA VAL A 340 18.52 -33.88 -17.94
C VAL A 340 19.45 -34.97 -17.42
N ASP A 341 19.80 -34.96 -16.14
CA ASP A 341 20.70 -35.97 -15.55
C ASP A 341 20.10 -37.37 -15.66
N TYR A 342 18.82 -37.53 -15.32
CA TYR A 342 18.12 -38.82 -15.46
C TYR A 342 18.09 -39.33 -16.91
N ALA A 343 17.86 -38.44 -17.87
CA ALA A 343 17.89 -38.79 -19.29
C ALA A 343 19.30 -39.16 -19.78
N MET A 344 20.33 -38.46 -19.29
CA MET A 344 21.74 -38.75 -19.62
C MET A 344 22.20 -40.11 -19.07
N ASP A 345 21.63 -40.56 -17.95
CA ASP A 345 21.82 -41.90 -17.40
C ASP A 345 21.03 -43.00 -18.14
N GLY A 346 20.34 -42.64 -19.22
CA GLY A 346 19.55 -43.54 -20.05
C GLY A 346 18.12 -43.76 -19.55
N GLY A 347 17.68 -43.00 -18.54
CA GLY A 347 16.31 -43.00 -18.05
C GLY A 347 15.33 -42.42 -19.07
N VAL A 348 14.12 -42.96 -19.11
CA VAL A 348 13.03 -42.46 -19.95
C VAL A 348 11.76 -42.41 -19.10
N ILE A 349 11.16 -41.22 -19.01
CA ILE A 349 9.88 -41.01 -18.32
C ILE A 349 8.79 -40.90 -19.39
N SER A 350 7.97 -41.94 -19.52
CA SER A 350 6.86 -42.00 -20.50
C SER A 350 5.48 -42.06 -19.84
N ASP A 351 5.42 -42.20 -18.52
CA ASP A 351 4.17 -42.19 -17.77
C ASP A 351 4.03 -40.87 -16.97
N PRO A 352 2.88 -40.19 -17.04
CA PRO A 352 2.70 -38.91 -16.34
C PRO A 352 2.64 -39.03 -14.81
N HIS A 353 2.23 -40.17 -14.26
CA HIS A 353 2.28 -40.39 -12.81
C HIS A 353 3.73 -40.61 -12.34
N GLU A 354 4.53 -41.35 -13.13
CA GLU A 354 5.98 -41.47 -12.92
C GLU A 354 6.66 -40.10 -12.98
N ALA A 355 6.35 -39.26 -13.97
CA ALA A 355 6.88 -37.91 -14.06
C ALA A 355 6.58 -37.05 -12.82
N TRP A 356 5.33 -37.11 -12.33
CA TRP A 356 4.96 -36.42 -11.09
C TRP A 356 5.75 -36.97 -9.89
N THR A 357 5.84 -38.28 -9.76
CA THR A 357 6.55 -38.94 -8.65
C THR A 357 8.04 -38.57 -8.65
N PHE A 358 8.69 -38.61 -9.81
CA PHE A 358 10.07 -38.20 -10.00
C PHE A 358 10.33 -36.77 -9.53
N ILE A 359 9.44 -35.82 -9.87
CA ILE A 359 9.55 -34.42 -9.43
C ILE A 359 9.50 -34.32 -7.90
N LEU A 360 8.62 -35.11 -7.25
CA LEU A 360 8.48 -35.09 -5.80
C LEU A 360 9.69 -35.70 -5.10
N GLU A 361 10.18 -36.83 -5.60
CA GLU A 361 11.37 -37.52 -5.07
C GLU A 361 12.60 -36.63 -5.20
N HIS A 362 12.83 -36.04 -6.38
CA HIS A 362 13.93 -35.09 -6.58
C HIS A 362 13.85 -33.91 -5.58
N ALA A 363 12.65 -33.32 -5.43
CA ALA A 363 12.45 -32.25 -4.46
C ALA A 363 12.73 -32.71 -3.03
N GLN A 364 12.49 -33.97 -2.67
CA GLN A 364 12.76 -34.50 -1.31
C GLN A 364 14.26 -34.78 -1.08
N GLU A 365 15.00 -35.25 -2.09
CA GLU A 365 16.40 -35.68 -1.97
C GLU A 365 17.41 -34.53 -1.74
N GLU A 366 17.11 -33.31 -2.22
CA GLU A 366 17.98 -32.15 -2.01
C GLU A 366 17.91 -31.62 -0.55
N GLU A 367 18.56 -32.31 0.38
CA GLU A 367 18.55 -31.97 1.81
C GLU A 367 19.65 -30.96 2.23
N LYS A 368 20.59 -30.57 1.35
CA LYS A 368 21.83 -29.87 1.78
C LYS A 368 21.85 -28.35 1.61
N ASN A 369 21.17 -27.79 0.61
CA ASN A 369 21.19 -26.35 0.33
C ASN A 369 19.77 -25.81 0.10
N TYR A 370 19.52 -24.56 0.47
CA TYR A 370 18.22 -23.91 0.27
C TYR A 370 17.88 -23.71 -1.22
N ASN A 371 16.73 -24.24 -1.62
CA ASN A 371 16.00 -23.85 -2.83
C ASN A 371 14.53 -23.62 -2.45
N LEU A 372 13.99 -22.43 -2.75
CA LEU A 372 12.60 -22.09 -2.47
C LEU A 372 11.64 -23.10 -3.09
N VAL A 373 11.78 -23.34 -4.39
CA VAL A 373 10.80 -24.10 -5.12
C VAL A 373 10.89 -25.57 -4.79
N GLY A 374 12.10 -26.10 -4.57
CA GLY A 374 12.29 -27.44 -4.01
C GLY A 374 11.51 -27.65 -2.70
N GLU A 375 11.55 -26.68 -1.78
CA GLU A 375 10.78 -26.74 -0.53
C GLU A 375 9.25 -26.71 -0.75
N LEU A 376 8.76 -25.89 -1.68
CA LEU A 376 7.34 -25.82 -2.05
C LEU A 376 6.87 -27.07 -2.80
N LEU A 377 7.75 -27.75 -3.53
CA LEU A 377 7.40 -28.98 -4.25
C LEU A 377 7.41 -30.20 -3.33
N ALA A 378 8.35 -30.31 -2.38
CA ALA A 378 8.39 -31.46 -1.49
C ALA A 378 7.34 -31.44 -0.38
N THR A 379 6.86 -30.25 0.00
CA THR A 379 5.87 -30.10 1.07
C THR A 379 4.47 -30.06 0.47
N ALA A 380 3.58 -30.98 0.85
CA ALA A 380 2.19 -30.91 0.42
C ALA A 380 1.43 -29.80 1.19
N PRO A 381 0.64 -28.93 0.52
CA PRO A 381 -0.23 -27.98 1.20
C PRO A 381 -1.36 -28.70 1.96
N ASP A 382 -1.75 -28.19 3.13
CA ASP A 382 -2.93 -28.70 3.83
C ASP A 382 -4.21 -28.10 3.23
N TYR A 383 -4.74 -28.75 2.21
CA TYR A 383 -5.95 -28.33 1.51
C TYR A 383 -7.21 -28.34 2.39
N ASN A 384 -7.20 -29.00 3.56
CA ASN A 384 -8.33 -29.01 4.49
C ASN A 384 -8.59 -27.64 5.14
N LEU A 385 -7.60 -26.75 5.11
CA LEU A 385 -7.74 -25.36 5.56
C LEU A 385 -8.53 -24.50 4.56
N LEU A 386 -8.82 -25.01 3.35
CA LEU A 386 -9.57 -24.29 2.32
C LEU A 386 -11.06 -24.64 2.37
N THR A 387 -11.90 -23.64 2.08
CA THR A 387 -13.31 -23.93 1.79
C THR A 387 -13.44 -24.71 0.48
N ARG A 388 -14.53 -25.46 0.34
CA ARG A 388 -14.81 -26.25 -0.87
C ARG A 388 -14.85 -25.40 -2.13
N GLU A 389 -15.39 -24.19 -2.05
CA GLU A 389 -15.43 -23.24 -3.17
C GLU A 389 -14.01 -22.80 -3.55
N LYS A 390 -13.18 -22.45 -2.56
CA LYS A 390 -11.79 -22.05 -2.80
C LYS A 390 -10.94 -23.17 -3.36
N TYR A 391 -11.14 -24.41 -2.91
CA TYR A 391 -10.44 -25.56 -3.51
C TYR A 391 -10.81 -25.75 -4.99
N LYS A 392 -12.11 -25.65 -5.34
CA LYS A 392 -12.57 -25.70 -6.74
C LYS A 392 -11.99 -24.55 -7.58
N GLU A 393 -11.87 -23.34 -7.02
CA GLU A 393 -11.27 -22.19 -7.71
C GLU A 393 -9.78 -22.41 -8.03
N ILE A 394 -8.99 -22.96 -7.09
CA ILE A 394 -7.56 -23.23 -7.35
C ILE A 394 -7.35 -24.39 -8.33
N VAL A 395 -8.18 -25.44 -8.26
CA VAL A 395 -8.18 -26.54 -9.24
C VAL A 395 -8.47 -26.00 -10.65
N ALA A 396 -9.50 -25.14 -10.76
CA ALA A 396 -9.87 -24.53 -12.02
C ALA A 396 -8.79 -23.56 -12.56
N THR A 397 -8.08 -22.88 -11.66
CA THR A 397 -6.96 -21.99 -12.00
C THR A 397 -5.76 -22.78 -12.52
N ALA A 398 -5.33 -23.81 -11.80
CA ALA A 398 -4.21 -24.67 -12.20
C ALA A 398 -4.45 -25.33 -13.56
N PHE A 399 -5.64 -25.88 -13.78
CA PHE A 399 -6.00 -26.52 -15.05
C PHE A 399 -6.03 -25.52 -16.23
N ARG A 400 -6.65 -24.35 -16.06
CA ARG A 400 -6.73 -23.36 -17.15
C ARG A 400 -5.37 -22.78 -17.49
N LEU A 401 -4.55 -22.55 -16.46
CA LEU A 401 -3.22 -22.01 -16.64
C LEU A 401 -2.29 -23.04 -17.32
N SER A 402 -2.40 -24.34 -17.00
CA SER A 402 -1.62 -25.37 -17.69
C SER A 402 -2.00 -25.52 -19.18
N VAL A 403 -3.29 -25.44 -19.51
CA VAL A 403 -3.76 -25.46 -20.91
C VAL A 403 -3.24 -24.25 -21.68
N PHE A 404 -3.21 -23.07 -21.05
CA PHE A 404 -2.61 -21.87 -21.64
C PHE A 404 -1.10 -22.02 -21.85
N ILE A 405 -0.37 -22.44 -20.81
CA ILE A 405 1.09 -22.62 -20.86
C ILE A 405 1.46 -23.58 -21.99
N TYR A 406 0.77 -24.72 -22.12
CA TYR A 406 1.05 -25.69 -23.18
C TYR A 406 0.80 -25.11 -24.58
N ASN A 407 -0.33 -24.43 -24.78
CA ASN A 407 -0.78 -24.07 -26.14
C ASN A 407 -0.18 -22.76 -26.66
N ASP A 408 0.05 -21.80 -25.76
CA ASP A 408 0.33 -20.41 -26.13
C ASP A 408 1.70 -19.92 -25.64
N THR A 409 2.55 -20.81 -25.11
CA THR A 409 3.93 -20.48 -24.69
C THR A 409 4.93 -21.55 -25.17
N HIS A 410 6.22 -21.21 -25.19
CA HIS A 410 7.31 -22.15 -25.50
C HIS A 410 7.84 -22.91 -24.28
N ILE A 411 7.15 -22.83 -23.14
CA ILE A 411 7.63 -23.41 -21.88
C ILE A 411 7.66 -24.94 -21.96
N ALA A 412 6.63 -25.56 -22.52
CA ALA A 412 6.56 -27.02 -22.66
C ALA A 412 7.77 -27.56 -23.45
N ASP A 413 8.04 -26.94 -24.61
CA ASP A 413 9.15 -27.30 -25.48
C ASP A 413 10.53 -27.01 -24.87
N LYS A 414 10.64 -26.03 -23.96
CA LYS A 414 11.90 -25.65 -23.34
C LYS A 414 12.26 -26.55 -22.14
N TYR A 415 11.29 -26.86 -21.28
CA TYR A 415 11.58 -27.49 -19.98
C TYR A 415 11.17 -28.96 -19.89
N PHE A 416 10.27 -29.41 -20.78
CA PHE A 416 9.74 -30.78 -20.73
C PHE A 416 10.07 -31.61 -21.98
N TYR A 417 10.97 -31.13 -22.85
CA TYR A 417 11.31 -31.81 -24.11
C TYR A 417 11.90 -33.22 -23.97
N LEU A 418 12.43 -33.55 -22.79
CA LEU A 418 12.97 -34.88 -22.48
C LEU A 418 11.92 -35.84 -21.89
N LEU A 419 10.73 -35.36 -21.53
CA LEU A 419 9.64 -36.21 -21.11
C LEU A 419 8.92 -36.78 -22.34
N ALA A 420 8.84 -38.10 -22.44
CA ALA A 420 8.19 -38.79 -23.56
C ALA A 420 6.65 -38.85 -23.37
N LEU A 421 6.05 -37.70 -23.08
CA LEU A 421 4.62 -37.57 -22.76
C LEU A 421 3.84 -36.96 -23.94
N VAL A 422 2.61 -37.41 -24.14
CA VAL A 422 1.68 -36.77 -25.09
C VAL A 422 1.08 -35.50 -24.50
N LYS A 423 0.45 -34.67 -25.34
CA LYS A 423 -0.13 -33.38 -24.95
C LYS A 423 -0.96 -33.42 -23.66
N THR A 424 -1.92 -34.33 -23.56
CA THR A 424 -2.83 -34.42 -22.40
C THR A 424 -2.09 -34.72 -21.12
N ASP A 425 -1.09 -35.59 -21.21
CA ASP A 425 -0.31 -36.09 -20.09
C ASP A 425 0.61 -34.98 -19.58
N LEU A 426 1.24 -34.24 -20.50
CA LEU A 426 2.08 -33.10 -20.14
C LEU A 426 1.27 -31.97 -19.48
N ILE A 427 0.08 -31.64 -20.02
CA ILE A 427 -0.82 -30.66 -19.39
C ILE A 427 -1.20 -31.10 -17.98
N ASN A 428 -1.42 -32.39 -17.77
CA ASN A 428 -1.80 -32.95 -16.47
C ASN A 428 -0.66 -32.81 -15.43
N VAL A 429 0.58 -33.12 -15.82
CA VAL A 429 1.77 -32.93 -14.98
C VAL A 429 1.96 -31.45 -14.63
N MET A 430 1.86 -30.55 -15.61
CA MET A 430 1.95 -29.10 -15.36
C MET A 430 0.84 -28.63 -14.41
N ALA A 431 -0.39 -29.13 -14.58
CA ALA A 431 -1.51 -28.78 -13.71
C ALA A 431 -1.30 -29.26 -12.27
N ALA A 432 -0.68 -30.43 -12.06
CA ALA A 432 -0.37 -30.95 -10.73
C ALA A 432 0.66 -30.08 -10.00
N ILE A 433 1.74 -29.68 -10.70
CA ILE A 433 2.74 -28.73 -10.18
C ILE A 433 2.06 -27.41 -9.80
N LEU A 434 1.25 -26.85 -10.71
CA LEU A 434 0.53 -25.61 -10.49
C LEU A 434 -0.43 -25.69 -9.31
N LEU A 435 -1.13 -26.81 -9.11
CA LEU A 435 -2.04 -26.98 -7.98
C LEU A 435 -1.31 -26.97 -6.65
N ARG A 436 -0.15 -27.65 -6.57
CA ARG A 436 0.71 -27.64 -5.37
C ARG A 436 1.19 -26.23 -5.04
N LEU A 437 1.75 -25.54 -6.03
CA LEU A 437 2.22 -24.17 -5.86
C LEU A 437 1.09 -23.20 -5.53
N CYS A 438 -0.09 -23.35 -6.14
CA CYS A 438 -1.25 -22.50 -5.89
C CYS A 438 -1.77 -22.67 -4.45
N GLY A 439 -1.77 -23.90 -3.93
CA GLY A 439 -2.07 -24.18 -2.52
C GLY A 439 -1.15 -23.41 -1.57
N HIS A 440 0.16 -23.43 -1.84
CA HIS A 440 1.12 -22.65 -1.06
C HIS A 440 0.94 -21.14 -1.20
N VAL A 441 0.71 -20.62 -2.40
CA VAL A 441 0.43 -19.20 -2.60
C VAL A 441 -0.79 -18.79 -1.78
N LEU A 442 -1.86 -19.58 -1.80
CA LEU A 442 -3.09 -19.21 -1.10
C LEU A 442 -2.97 -19.29 0.43
N LEU A 443 -2.31 -20.35 0.94
CA LEU A 443 -2.22 -20.62 2.39
C LEU A 443 -1.08 -19.86 3.08
N ASN A 444 0.03 -19.58 2.37
CA ASN A 444 1.25 -19.06 2.97
C ASN A 444 1.57 -17.60 2.60
N SER A 445 0.73 -16.93 1.79
CA SER A 445 0.97 -15.52 1.45
C SER A 445 0.38 -14.59 2.50
N HIS A 446 1.18 -13.62 2.94
CA HIS A 446 0.74 -12.52 3.79
C HIS A 446 0.03 -11.45 2.97
N ARG A 447 -1.06 -10.90 3.51
CA ARG A 447 -1.87 -9.86 2.85
C ARG A 447 -1.77 -8.56 3.64
N ASN A 448 -1.28 -7.51 3.00
CA ASN A 448 -1.20 -6.16 3.56
C ASN A 448 -2.20 -5.25 2.85
N GLU A 449 -2.98 -4.49 3.61
CA GLU A 449 -3.83 -3.42 3.09
C GLU A 449 -3.01 -2.14 3.01
N LEU A 450 -2.82 -1.64 1.79
CA LEU A 450 -2.17 -0.39 1.47
C LEU A 450 -3.26 0.62 1.12
N TYR A 451 -3.19 1.80 1.72
CA TYR A 451 -4.11 2.90 1.47
C TYR A 451 -3.34 4.02 0.79
N TYR A 452 -3.86 4.48 -0.35
CA TYR A 452 -3.31 5.62 -1.07
C TYR A 452 -4.34 6.74 -1.05
N THR A 453 -3.93 7.93 -0.67
CA THR A 453 -4.77 9.12 -0.80
C THR A 453 -4.94 9.47 -2.27
N LYS A 454 -6.19 9.74 -2.68
CA LYS A 454 -6.46 10.20 -4.05
C LYS A 454 -5.82 11.58 -4.24
N PRO A 455 -4.95 11.78 -5.25
CA PRO A 455 -4.47 13.10 -5.62
C PRO A 455 -5.62 13.85 -6.29
N GLY A 456 -6.40 14.57 -5.48
CA GLY A 456 -7.63 15.19 -5.94
C GLY A 456 -8.27 16.15 -4.96
N ASP A 457 -8.05 15.98 -3.66
CA ASP A 457 -8.73 16.80 -2.65
C ASP A 457 -7.87 17.94 -2.08
N THR A 458 -6.60 18.09 -2.50
CA THR A 458 -5.71 19.17 -2.00
C THR A 458 -4.79 19.83 -3.03
N VAL A 459 -4.84 19.48 -4.33
CA VAL A 459 -4.07 20.23 -5.34
C VAL A 459 -5.02 21.08 -6.17
N ASP A 460 -5.36 22.23 -5.60
CA ASP A 460 -5.97 23.33 -6.32
C ASP A 460 -5.01 23.72 -7.45
N MET A 461 -5.33 23.31 -8.68
CA MET A 461 -4.51 23.48 -9.89
C MET A 461 -4.50 24.95 -10.39
N ASN A 462 -4.57 25.93 -9.48
CA ASN A 462 -4.80 27.32 -9.81
C ASN A 462 -4.07 28.36 -8.93
N GLU A 463 -3.01 28.00 -8.22
CA GLU A 463 -2.06 29.04 -7.79
C GLU A 463 -1.13 29.43 -8.94
N ILE A 464 -1.64 30.33 -9.78
CA ILE A 464 -0.79 31.30 -10.45
C ILE A 464 -0.06 32.02 -9.31
N ASN A 465 1.22 31.67 -9.11
CA ASN A 465 2.11 32.28 -8.13
C ASN A 465 2.25 33.80 -8.36
N ALA A 466 1.29 34.55 -7.85
CA ALA A 466 1.42 35.95 -7.49
C ALA A 466 1.71 36.13 -5.98
N GLU A 467 1.67 35.04 -5.19
CA GLU A 467 1.88 35.11 -3.73
C GLU A 467 3.33 34.87 -3.28
N PHE A 468 4.22 34.39 -4.16
CA PHE A 468 5.65 34.29 -3.81
C PHE A 468 6.42 35.63 -3.85
N GLU A 469 5.77 36.74 -4.19
CA GLU A 469 6.29 38.09 -3.90
C GLU A 469 5.94 38.58 -2.48
N LYS A 470 5.15 37.81 -1.69
CA LYS A 470 4.75 38.16 -0.32
C LYS A 470 5.07 37.13 0.75
N CYS A 471 5.74 36.02 0.42
CA CYS A 471 6.31 35.15 1.45
C CYS A 471 7.52 35.82 2.11
N GLY A 472 7.24 36.62 3.15
CA GLY A 472 8.11 36.67 4.31
C GLY A 472 8.39 35.25 4.81
N ALA A 473 9.52 35.09 5.51
CA ALA A 473 9.98 33.82 6.04
C ALA A 473 8.81 32.98 6.61
N LEU A 474 8.77 31.69 6.27
CA LEU A 474 7.87 30.73 6.90
C LEU A 474 7.97 30.90 8.43
N PRO A 475 6.86 31.17 9.14
CA PRO A 475 6.90 31.40 10.58
C PRO A 475 7.40 30.15 11.30
N MET A 476 8.39 30.33 12.18
CA MET A 476 9.04 29.25 12.91
C MET A 476 8.05 28.63 13.92
N PRO A 477 8.16 27.32 14.26
CA PRO A 477 7.32 26.64 15.26
C PRO A 477 7.19 27.37 16.60
N THR A 478 8.13 28.25 16.93
CA THR A 478 8.13 29.10 18.11
C THR A 478 6.93 30.06 18.19
N GLU A 479 6.40 30.53 17.04
CA GLU A 479 5.29 31.50 17.03
C GLU A 479 3.94 30.92 17.47
N ARG A 480 3.79 29.58 17.47
CA ARG A 480 2.54 28.89 17.82
C ARG A 480 2.41 28.52 19.28
N ILE A 481 3.53 28.53 20.03
CA ILE A 481 3.61 28.00 21.39
C ILE A 481 2.59 28.68 22.31
N SER A 482 2.49 30.01 22.23
CA SER A 482 1.58 30.83 23.02
C SER A 482 0.27 31.19 22.30
N ALA A 483 0.06 30.69 21.08
CA ALA A 483 -1.08 31.06 20.26
C ALA A 483 -2.32 30.21 20.61
N ASN A 484 -3.49 30.85 20.68
CA ASN A 484 -4.75 30.11 20.60
C ASN A 484 -5.00 29.74 19.14
N VAL A 485 -5.29 28.45 18.87
CA VAL A 485 -5.45 27.93 17.49
C VAL A 485 -6.53 28.68 16.70
N PHE A 486 -7.64 29.04 17.35
CA PHE A 486 -8.77 29.70 16.70
C PHE A 486 -8.41 31.15 16.37
N SER A 487 -7.78 31.85 17.30
CA SER A 487 -7.28 33.20 17.06
C SER A 487 -6.18 33.24 16.01
N TYR A 488 -5.29 32.24 16.02
CA TYR A 488 -4.18 32.12 15.07
C TYR A 488 -4.68 31.96 13.63
N TYR A 489 -5.70 31.13 13.42
CA TYR A 489 -6.30 30.93 12.10
C TYR A 489 -7.43 31.91 11.75
N GLY A 490 -7.78 32.83 12.66
CA GLY A 490 -8.91 33.75 12.44
C GLY A 490 -10.27 33.07 12.40
N VAL A 491 -10.44 31.93 13.09
CA VAL A 491 -11.71 31.18 13.16
C VAL A 491 -12.76 32.00 13.90
N ASN A 492 -13.86 32.26 13.23
CA ASN A 492 -15.06 32.82 13.85
C ASN A 492 -15.94 31.67 14.35
N ALA A 493 -15.80 31.36 15.64
CA ALA A 493 -16.47 30.24 16.29
C ALA A 493 -18.01 30.24 16.13
N ILE A 494 -18.65 31.38 15.79
CA ILE A 494 -20.10 31.43 15.57
C ILE A 494 -20.45 30.99 14.14
N SER A 495 -19.82 31.56 13.11
CA SER A 495 -20.11 31.18 11.72
C SER A 495 -19.55 29.81 11.39
N ASP A 496 -18.27 29.60 11.71
CA ASP A 496 -17.51 28.48 11.17
C ASP A 496 -17.95 27.16 11.82
N PHE A 497 -18.37 27.19 13.09
CA PHE A 497 -18.89 25.99 13.76
C PHE A 497 -20.31 25.68 13.32
N VAL A 498 -21.14 26.70 13.03
CA VAL A 498 -22.50 26.49 12.51
C VAL A 498 -22.44 25.92 11.09
N ASP A 499 -21.58 26.49 10.23
CA ASP A 499 -21.37 25.99 8.87
C ASP A 499 -20.81 24.57 8.89
N CYS A 500 -19.82 24.30 9.75
CA CYS A 500 -19.30 22.95 9.95
C CYS A 500 -20.36 21.97 10.46
N TYR A 501 -21.22 22.39 11.40
CA TYR A 501 -22.30 21.57 11.92
C TYR A 501 -23.32 21.24 10.82
N ASN A 502 -23.73 22.24 10.04
CA ASN A 502 -24.69 22.05 8.95
C ASN A 502 -24.11 21.16 7.84
N ASN A 503 -22.83 21.33 7.49
CA ASN A 503 -22.19 20.45 6.51
C ASN A 503 -22.16 18.99 6.98
N VAL A 504 -21.80 18.74 8.24
CA VAL A 504 -21.83 17.38 8.83
C VAL A 504 -23.26 16.85 8.93
N HIS A 505 -24.24 17.72 9.17
CA HIS A 505 -25.66 17.39 9.21
C HIS A 505 -26.21 17.00 7.84
N ASP A 506 -25.92 17.78 6.80
CA ASP A 506 -26.44 17.59 5.45
C ASP A 506 -25.85 16.32 4.79
N SER A 507 -24.61 15.97 5.11
CA SER A 507 -23.98 14.70 4.71
C SER A 507 -24.65 13.45 5.32
N LEU A 508 -25.48 13.57 6.37
CA LEU A 508 -26.21 12.43 6.93
C LEU A 508 -27.29 11.88 5.99
N THR A 509 -27.87 12.74 5.14
CA THR A 509 -28.93 12.36 4.20
C THR A 509 -28.44 11.48 3.04
N GLU A 510 -27.14 11.57 2.70
CA GLU A 510 -26.49 10.72 1.70
C GLU A 510 -25.94 9.42 2.32
N ALA A 511 -25.50 9.47 3.60
CA ALA A 511 -24.93 8.32 4.30
C ALA A 511 -25.94 7.22 4.68
N GLU A 512 -27.25 7.51 4.77
CA GLU A 512 -28.29 6.47 4.99
C GLU A 512 -28.47 5.52 3.78
N HIS A 513 -27.83 5.82 2.63
CA HIS A 513 -27.76 4.92 1.47
C HIS A 513 -26.40 4.22 1.29
N GLU A 514 -25.41 4.50 2.15
CA GLU A 514 -24.06 3.90 2.09
C GLU A 514 -23.73 2.96 3.26
N TYR A 515 -24.66 2.67 4.17
CA TYR A 515 -24.43 1.70 5.25
C TYR A 515 -24.77 0.25 4.86
N LEU A 516 -23.92 -0.32 4.02
CA LEU A 516 -23.63 -1.76 3.82
C LEU A 516 -22.19 -1.75 3.27
N GLU A 517 -21.14 -2.29 3.88
CA GLU A 517 -20.92 -3.61 4.45
C GLU A 517 -19.64 -3.54 5.34
N LYS A 518 -19.42 -4.55 6.19
CA LYS A 518 -18.04 -4.92 6.57
C LYS A 518 -17.20 -4.91 5.29
N LEU A 519 -15.99 -4.33 5.30
CA LEU A 519 -15.07 -4.31 4.15
C LEU A 519 -15.24 -5.60 3.30
N PRO A 520 -15.68 -5.51 2.04
CA PRO A 520 -16.19 -6.68 1.35
C PRO A 520 -15.14 -7.79 1.27
N GLN A 521 -15.53 -9.02 1.56
CA GLN A 521 -14.65 -10.20 1.42
C GLN A 521 -14.23 -10.38 -0.05
N GLY A 522 -13.05 -9.90 -0.44
CA GLY A 522 -12.49 -10.15 -1.78
C GLY A 522 -11.52 -9.07 -2.26
N SER A 523 -10.61 -9.45 -3.15
CA SER A 523 -9.66 -8.52 -3.79
C SER A 523 -10.39 -7.53 -4.73
N PRO A 524 -9.93 -6.28 -4.89
CA PRO A 524 -10.47 -5.34 -5.88
C PRO A 524 -10.61 -5.92 -7.30
N MET A 525 -9.61 -6.66 -7.82
CA MET A 525 -9.71 -7.36 -9.10
C MET A 525 -10.84 -8.39 -9.13
N PHE A 526 -11.01 -9.16 -8.05
CA PHE A 526 -12.11 -10.12 -7.95
C PHE A 526 -13.47 -9.42 -8.01
N ARG A 527 -13.63 -8.28 -7.33
CA ARG A 527 -14.88 -7.49 -7.35
C ARG A 527 -15.17 -6.94 -8.74
N PHE A 528 -14.16 -6.37 -9.40
CA PHE A 528 -14.29 -5.89 -10.78
C PHE A 528 -14.71 -7.02 -11.73
N ALA A 529 -14.05 -8.18 -11.63
CA ALA A 529 -14.42 -9.35 -12.42
C ALA A 529 -15.83 -9.85 -12.11
N ASP A 530 -16.24 -9.92 -10.83
CA ASP A 530 -17.58 -10.35 -10.42
C ASP A 530 -18.67 -9.43 -10.99
N ARG A 531 -18.45 -8.12 -10.88
CA ARG A 531 -19.31 -7.10 -11.47
C ARG A 531 -19.49 -7.31 -12.97
N LEU A 532 -18.41 -7.55 -13.70
CA LEU A 532 -18.47 -7.86 -15.13
C LEU A 532 -19.28 -9.14 -15.42
N HIS A 533 -19.16 -10.19 -14.61
CA HIS A 533 -19.96 -11.42 -14.79
C HIS A 533 -21.45 -11.11 -14.63
N SER A 534 -21.82 -10.41 -13.56
CA SER A 534 -23.21 -9.99 -13.33
C SER A 534 -23.77 -9.19 -14.50
N ILE A 535 -23.08 -8.12 -14.90
CA ILE A 535 -23.54 -7.22 -15.96
C ILE A 535 -23.68 -7.98 -17.28
N CYS A 536 -22.71 -8.80 -17.65
CA CYS A 536 -22.75 -9.52 -18.92
C CYS A 536 -23.86 -10.60 -18.93
N ILE A 537 -24.20 -11.18 -17.78
CA ILE A 537 -25.35 -12.10 -17.65
C ILE A 537 -26.68 -11.35 -17.83
N GLN A 538 -26.79 -10.17 -17.21
CA GLN A 538 -27.97 -9.31 -17.33
C GLN A 538 -28.08 -8.61 -18.70
N LYS A 539 -27.02 -8.67 -19.51
CA LYS A 539 -26.92 -8.07 -20.86
C LYS A 539 -27.09 -6.55 -20.86
N TYR A 540 -26.59 -5.86 -19.84
CA TYR A 540 -26.47 -4.41 -19.90
C TYR A 540 -25.47 -4.00 -20.99
N GLU A 541 -25.82 -2.98 -21.75
CA GLU A 541 -24.88 -2.30 -22.65
C GLU A 541 -24.15 -1.23 -21.84
N ILE A 542 -22.81 -1.27 -21.88
CA ILE A 542 -21.93 -0.32 -21.20
C ILE A 542 -21.22 0.51 -22.27
N GLU A 543 -21.34 1.84 -22.18
CA GLU A 543 -20.59 2.78 -23.03
C GLU A 543 -19.48 3.48 -22.23
N THR A 544 -19.71 3.76 -20.95
CA THR A 544 -18.78 4.46 -20.06
C THR A 544 -18.40 3.63 -18.85
N VAL A 545 -17.30 3.99 -18.18
CA VAL A 545 -16.90 3.32 -16.93
C VAL A 545 -17.89 3.64 -15.79
N GLU A 546 -18.55 4.80 -15.84
CA GLU A 546 -19.60 5.19 -14.91
C GLU A 546 -20.82 4.28 -15.04
N ASP A 547 -21.20 3.86 -16.25
CA ASP A 547 -22.28 2.87 -16.45
C ASP A 547 -21.92 1.53 -15.79
N LEU A 548 -20.65 1.12 -15.91
CA LEU A 548 -20.15 -0.10 -15.25
C LEU A 548 -20.24 0.02 -13.73
N VAL A 549 -19.95 1.19 -13.18
CA VAL A 549 -19.92 1.46 -11.73
C VAL A 549 -21.31 1.75 -11.15
N GLY A 550 -22.26 2.20 -11.97
CA GLY A 550 -23.65 2.40 -11.58
C GLY A 550 -24.53 1.15 -11.74
N ALA A 551 -24.12 0.17 -12.55
CA ALA A 551 -24.95 -1.00 -12.83
C ALA A 551 -25.22 -1.89 -11.60
N GLU A 552 -26.48 -2.29 -11.44
CA GLU A 552 -26.93 -3.21 -10.41
C GLU A 552 -26.33 -4.62 -10.61
N THR A 553 -25.79 -5.21 -9.53
CA THR A 553 -25.16 -6.53 -9.58
C THR A 553 -26.03 -7.63 -8.98
N LEU A 554 -26.05 -8.80 -9.62
CA LEU A 554 -26.69 -10.01 -9.10
C LEU A 554 -25.94 -10.54 -7.87
N PRO A 555 -26.65 -11.14 -6.91
CA PRO A 555 -26.02 -11.87 -5.82
C PRO A 555 -25.13 -13.02 -6.32
N LYS A 556 -24.01 -13.25 -5.63
CA LYS A 556 -22.97 -14.22 -5.99
C LYS A 556 -23.52 -15.61 -6.37
N HIS A 557 -24.43 -16.15 -5.57
CA HIS A 557 -25.01 -17.49 -5.75
C HIS A 557 -25.81 -17.61 -7.06
N GLN A 558 -26.52 -16.56 -7.47
CA GLN A 558 -27.30 -16.57 -8.71
C GLN A 558 -26.39 -16.63 -9.94
N ILE A 559 -25.27 -15.92 -9.89
CA ILE A 559 -24.24 -15.98 -10.94
C ILE A 559 -23.73 -17.42 -11.07
N ASP A 560 -23.39 -18.07 -9.96
CA ASP A 560 -22.85 -19.43 -9.95
C ASP A 560 -23.87 -20.44 -10.52
N ASP A 561 -25.15 -20.33 -10.16
CA ASP A 561 -26.23 -21.17 -10.68
C ASP A 561 -26.39 -21.01 -12.21
N ILE A 562 -26.35 -19.77 -12.71
CA ILE A 562 -26.46 -19.48 -14.14
C ILE A 562 -25.26 -20.05 -14.90
N LEU A 563 -24.05 -19.88 -14.38
CA LEU A 563 -22.83 -20.39 -15.00
C LEU A 563 -22.81 -21.92 -15.09
N GLN A 564 -23.40 -22.63 -14.12
CA GLN A 564 -23.54 -24.09 -14.17
C GLN A 564 -24.45 -24.55 -15.31
N ILE A 565 -25.53 -23.83 -15.61
CA ILE A 565 -26.52 -24.20 -16.63
C ILE A 565 -26.04 -23.84 -18.05
N PHE A 566 -25.15 -22.86 -18.19
CA PHE A 566 -24.66 -22.44 -19.50
C PHE A 566 -23.87 -23.55 -20.20
N ASN A 567 -24.21 -23.79 -21.47
CA ASN A 567 -23.40 -24.61 -22.37
C ASN A 567 -22.16 -23.84 -22.85
N THR A 568 -21.22 -24.53 -23.47
CA THR A 568 -19.95 -23.95 -23.94
C THR A 568 -20.14 -22.75 -24.86
N SER A 569 -21.13 -22.77 -25.77
CA SER A 569 -21.42 -21.63 -26.65
C SER A 569 -21.84 -20.38 -25.86
N LYS A 570 -22.77 -20.52 -24.91
CA LYS A 570 -23.17 -19.41 -24.02
C LYS A 570 -22.01 -18.90 -23.16
N ARG A 571 -21.16 -19.80 -22.65
CA ARG A 571 -19.97 -19.43 -21.87
C ARG A 571 -18.95 -18.66 -22.72
N CYS A 572 -18.71 -19.08 -23.96
CA CYS A 572 -17.86 -18.35 -24.90
C CYS A 572 -18.40 -16.95 -25.23
N GLN A 573 -19.72 -16.83 -25.44
CA GLN A 573 -20.35 -15.52 -25.67
C GLN A 573 -20.24 -14.62 -24.44
N LEU A 574 -20.47 -15.17 -23.24
CA LEU A 574 -20.27 -14.45 -21.98
C LEU A 574 -18.82 -13.97 -21.85
N LEU A 575 -17.85 -14.86 -22.11
CA LEU A 575 -16.43 -14.53 -22.03
C LEU A 575 -16.02 -13.46 -23.03
N THR A 576 -16.62 -13.44 -24.22
CA THR A 576 -16.41 -12.38 -25.23
C THR A 576 -16.77 -11.02 -24.64
N ASN A 577 -17.94 -10.89 -24.01
CA ASN A 577 -18.39 -9.63 -23.42
C ASN A 577 -17.53 -9.22 -22.21
N ILE A 578 -17.22 -10.17 -21.32
CA ILE A 578 -16.35 -9.93 -20.16
C ILE A 578 -14.98 -9.42 -20.61
N THR A 579 -14.38 -10.05 -21.62
CA THR A 579 -13.05 -9.68 -22.13
C THR A 579 -13.06 -8.31 -22.79
N LYS A 580 -14.11 -8.02 -23.56
CA LYS A 580 -14.32 -6.71 -24.17
C LYS A 580 -14.33 -5.62 -23.09
N TYR A 581 -15.24 -5.74 -22.10
CA TYR A 581 -15.40 -4.71 -21.06
C TYR A 581 -14.23 -4.66 -20.08
N PHE A 582 -13.59 -5.81 -19.79
CA PHE A 582 -12.35 -5.84 -19.02
C PHE A 582 -11.29 -4.97 -19.68
N HIS A 583 -10.96 -5.21 -20.95
CA HIS A 583 -9.95 -4.39 -21.60
C HIS A 583 -10.42 -2.95 -21.85
N GLN A 584 -11.69 -2.70 -22.12
CA GLN A 584 -12.18 -1.32 -22.29
C GLN A 584 -12.04 -0.49 -21.01
N PHE A 585 -12.36 -1.06 -19.84
CA PHE A 585 -12.56 -0.27 -18.64
C PHE A 585 -11.56 -0.53 -17.50
N VAL A 586 -10.72 -1.57 -17.54
CA VAL A 586 -9.83 -1.91 -16.40
C VAL A 586 -8.91 -0.75 -15.99
N ASN A 587 -8.37 0.02 -16.95
CA ASN A 587 -7.52 1.16 -16.63
C ASN A 587 -8.33 2.29 -15.98
N GLN A 588 -9.50 2.62 -16.52
CA GLN A 588 -10.36 3.69 -16.00
C GLN A 588 -10.93 3.33 -14.62
N TYR A 589 -11.36 2.08 -14.44
CA TYR A 589 -11.93 1.58 -13.20
C TYR A 589 -10.96 1.73 -12.03
N PHE A 590 -9.71 1.25 -12.20
CA PHE A 590 -8.71 1.31 -11.13
C PHE A 590 -8.03 2.68 -11.03
N ASN A 591 -7.73 3.39 -12.12
CA ASN A 591 -7.05 4.69 -12.00
C ASN A 591 -7.98 5.87 -11.69
N LYS A 592 -9.24 5.84 -12.15
CA LYS A 592 -10.17 7.00 -12.06
C LYS A 592 -11.22 6.84 -10.96
N ILE A 593 -11.67 5.62 -10.64
CA ILE A 593 -12.85 5.41 -9.78
C ILE A 593 -12.52 4.77 -8.43
N GLU A 594 -12.03 3.53 -8.41
CA GLU A 594 -11.73 2.78 -7.17
C GLU A 594 -10.24 2.88 -6.84
N ASN A 595 -9.84 3.76 -5.92
CA ASN A 595 -8.41 4.00 -5.69
C ASN A 595 -7.93 4.28 -4.27
N THR A 596 -8.71 3.92 -3.26
CA THR A 596 -8.31 4.16 -1.86
C THR A 596 -7.70 2.93 -1.18
N VAL A 597 -7.85 1.73 -1.75
CA VAL A 597 -7.43 0.47 -1.09
C VAL A 597 -6.77 -0.49 -2.08
N GLN A 598 -5.56 -0.95 -1.75
CA GLN A 598 -4.85 -2.00 -2.46
C GLN A 598 -4.44 -3.10 -1.49
N LEU A 599 -4.65 -4.36 -1.86
CA LEU A 599 -4.14 -5.52 -1.12
C LEU A 599 -2.85 -6.00 -1.79
N LYS A 600 -1.74 -5.97 -1.05
CA LYS A 600 -0.47 -6.59 -1.46
C LYS A 600 -0.39 -7.97 -0.84
N SER A 601 -0.47 -9.01 -1.67
CA SER A 601 -0.17 -10.39 -1.26
C SER A 601 1.31 -10.67 -1.48
N THR A 602 2.01 -11.19 -0.46
CA THR A 602 3.45 -11.43 -0.48
C THR A 602 3.76 -12.82 0.04
N LEU A 603 4.53 -13.61 -0.70
CA LEU A 603 4.96 -14.93 -0.27
C LEU A 603 6.27 -14.83 0.53
N PHE A 604 6.23 -15.30 1.78
CA PHE A 604 7.40 -15.45 2.64
C PHE A 604 7.65 -16.93 2.92
N VAL A 605 8.90 -17.34 2.76
CA VAL A 605 9.37 -18.73 2.80
C VAL A 605 9.70 -19.16 4.22
N THR A 606 10.32 -18.28 4.99
CA THR A 606 10.79 -18.56 6.35
C THR A 606 9.76 -18.13 7.38
N LEU A 607 9.09 -16.98 7.17
CA LEU A 607 8.09 -16.46 8.08
C LEU A 607 6.94 -17.46 8.35
N LYS A 608 6.56 -18.27 7.35
CA LYS A 608 5.51 -19.31 7.49
C LYS A 608 5.85 -20.40 8.52
N ALA A 609 7.15 -20.62 8.79
CA ALA A 609 7.61 -21.64 9.72
C ALA A 609 7.44 -21.20 11.19
N PHE A 610 7.24 -19.91 11.45
CA PHE A 610 7.03 -19.37 12.79
C PHE A 610 5.54 -19.44 13.16
N LYS A 611 5.27 -19.89 14.38
CA LYS A 611 3.92 -19.97 14.92
C LYS A 611 3.35 -18.57 15.16
N GLN A 612 2.11 -18.33 14.72
CA GLN A 612 1.47 -17.01 14.79
C GLN A 612 0.56 -16.79 16.01
N ASN A 613 0.40 -17.78 16.89
CA ASN A 613 -0.40 -17.68 18.11
C ASN A 613 0.13 -18.63 19.19
N GLY A 614 0.50 -18.08 20.35
CA GLY A 614 0.89 -18.84 21.54
C GLY A 614 0.87 -17.98 22.81
N GLU A 615 0.88 -18.62 23.96
CA GLU A 615 0.85 -17.96 25.28
C GLU A 615 2.12 -17.13 25.55
N THR A 616 3.20 -17.40 24.81
CA THR A 616 4.56 -16.91 25.09
C THR A 616 5.14 -16.05 23.96
N ASN A 617 4.32 -15.22 23.31
CA ASN A 617 4.74 -14.29 22.25
C ASN A 617 6.09 -13.60 22.58
N ASN A 618 7.15 -13.95 21.84
CA ASN A 618 8.53 -13.56 22.15
C ASN A 618 9.29 -12.99 20.94
N MET A 619 8.66 -12.93 19.78
CA MET A 619 9.18 -12.34 18.55
C MET A 619 8.16 -11.35 17.97
N LYS A 620 8.63 -10.17 17.57
CA LYS A 620 7.87 -9.19 16.78
C LYS A 620 8.42 -9.19 15.36
N ALA A 621 7.56 -9.08 14.37
CA ALA A 621 8.01 -8.93 13.00
C ALA A 621 7.55 -7.58 12.44
N VAL A 622 8.44 -6.95 11.68
CA VAL A 622 8.33 -5.58 11.19
C VAL A 622 8.53 -5.60 9.69
N CYS A 623 7.57 -5.10 8.93
CA CYS A 623 7.73 -4.84 7.50
C CYS A 623 8.45 -3.50 7.31
N LEU A 624 9.53 -3.50 6.54
CA LEU A 624 10.17 -2.28 6.05
C LEU A 624 9.42 -1.72 4.82
N PRO A 625 9.60 -0.43 4.49
CA PRO A 625 9.08 0.18 3.26
C PRO A 625 9.51 -0.55 1.98
N SER A 626 10.70 -1.16 1.99
CA SER A 626 11.20 -2.01 0.90
C SER A 626 10.43 -3.33 0.73
N GLY A 627 9.47 -3.64 1.63
CA GLY A 627 8.74 -4.91 1.65
C GLY A 627 9.48 -6.05 2.36
N LYS A 628 10.74 -5.84 2.78
CA LYS A 628 11.52 -6.78 3.61
C LYS A 628 10.88 -6.93 5.00
N VAL A 629 10.79 -8.16 5.50
CA VAL A 629 10.34 -8.47 6.86
C VAL A 629 11.53 -8.73 7.76
N ILE A 630 11.53 -8.09 8.93
CA ILE A 630 12.52 -8.30 9.99
C ILE A 630 11.81 -8.87 11.20
N GLY A 631 12.26 -10.02 11.68
CA GLY A 631 11.84 -10.55 12.97
C GLY A 631 12.83 -10.17 14.05
N VAL A 632 12.33 -9.64 15.16
CA VAL A 632 13.10 -9.14 16.30
C VAL A 632 12.57 -9.76 17.59
N THR A 633 13.46 -10.24 18.45
CA THR A 633 13.09 -10.74 19.78
C THR A 633 12.48 -9.63 20.65
N ALA A 634 11.29 -9.88 21.20
CA ALA A 634 10.55 -8.95 22.07
C ALA A 634 11.06 -8.98 23.53
N LYS A 635 11.62 -10.11 23.94
CA LYS A 635 12.22 -10.38 25.25
C LYS A 635 13.48 -11.22 25.08
N LYS A 636 14.24 -11.42 26.17
CA LYS A 636 15.35 -12.39 26.16
C LYS A 636 14.78 -13.79 25.88
N VAL A 637 15.34 -14.50 24.90
CA VAL A 637 14.92 -15.86 24.51
C VAL A 637 15.96 -16.86 24.99
N HIS A 638 15.51 -17.91 25.68
CA HIS A 638 16.39 -18.96 26.18
C HIS A 638 16.58 -20.08 25.16
N LYS A 639 17.71 -20.79 25.25
CA LYS A 639 17.96 -21.97 24.42
C LYS A 639 16.82 -23.00 24.60
N GLY A 640 16.29 -23.51 23.49
CA GLY A 640 15.19 -24.47 23.44
C GLY A 640 13.80 -23.83 23.48
N GLU A 641 13.69 -22.51 23.65
CA GLU A 641 12.41 -21.79 23.61
C GLU A 641 11.93 -21.66 22.15
N GLU A 642 10.63 -21.87 21.93
CA GLU A 642 9.98 -21.68 20.63
C GLU A 642 9.86 -20.18 20.32
N LEU A 643 10.19 -19.78 19.10
CA LEU A 643 9.98 -18.42 18.60
C LEU A 643 8.56 -18.29 18.07
N VAL A 644 7.75 -17.51 18.77
CA VAL A 644 6.33 -17.29 18.48
C VAL A 644 6.11 -15.83 18.15
N LEU A 645 5.52 -15.58 16.97
CA LEU A 645 5.20 -14.25 16.47
C LEU A 645 4.05 -13.63 17.28
N CYS A 646 4.25 -12.40 17.74
CA CYS A 646 3.17 -11.57 18.26
C CYS A 646 2.11 -11.34 17.16
N PRO A 647 0.80 -11.42 17.49
CA PRO A 647 -0.29 -11.20 16.53
C PRO A 647 -0.44 -9.75 16.04
N ASP A 648 0.36 -8.80 16.54
CA ASP A 648 0.37 -7.38 16.13
C ASP A 648 1.02 -7.14 14.77
N PHE A 649 0.68 -7.97 13.78
CA PHE A 649 1.02 -7.76 12.38
C PHE A 649 -0.05 -6.90 11.71
N ALA A 650 -0.20 -5.65 12.16
CA ALA A 650 -0.87 -4.62 11.36
C ALA A 650 -0.58 -3.22 11.92
N ARG A 651 0.00 -2.38 11.06
CA ARG A 651 0.10 -0.91 11.09
C ARG A 651 1.38 -0.37 11.73
N HIS A 652 2.02 0.50 10.95
CA HIS A 652 3.23 1.32 11.20
C HIS A 652 4.50 0.74 10.56
N ARG A 653 5.27 1.45 9.73
CA ARG A 653 5.32 2.89 9.40
C ARG A 653 6.04 3.06 8.07
N ASP A 654 5.55 3.98 7.24
CA ASP A 654 6.41 4.86 6.44
C ASP A 654 6.21 6.27 7.00
N HIS A 655 6.88 6.56 8.11
CA HIS A 655 7.05 7.91 8.62
C HIS A 655 8.54 8.04 8.87
N ASN A 656 9.18 8.90 8.09
CA ASN A 656 10.56 9.30 8.32
C ASN A 656 10.79 9.65 9.79
N LEU A 657 11.96 9.24 10.29
CA LEU A 657 12.53 9.50 11.60
C LEU A 657 12.28 10.93 12.11
N ILE A 658 11.20 11.15 12.86
CA ILE A 658 11.13 12.11 13.97
C ILE A 658 10.15 11.54 15.02
N LEU A 659 10.72 11.06 16.14
CA LEU A 659 10.13 10.77 17.45
C LEU A 659 8.95 9.77 17.51
N ASP A 660 9.20 8.68 18.23
CA ASP A 660 8.22 7.70 18.69
C ASP A 660 7.16 8.34 19.61
N LEU A 661 6.11 8.95 19.04
CA LEU A 661 4.95 9.39 19.81
C LEU A 661 3.63 9.25 19.02
N ALA A 662 2.66 8.69 19.73
CA ALA A 662 1.26 8.39 19.42
C ALA A 662 0.95 7.12 18.58
N ARG A 663 0.20 6.19 19.21
CA ARG A 663 -0.42 5.01 18.57
C ARG A 663 -1.67 5.45 17.82
N ARG A 664 -2.14 4.63 16.88
CA ARG A 664 -3.39 4.87 16.13
C ARG A 664 -4.61 5.08 17.05
N GLU A 665 -4.61 4.42 18.20
CA GLU A 665 -5.64 4.47 19.25
C GLU A 665 -5.82 5.88 19.86
N ASP A 666 -4.78 6.72 19.83
CA ASP A 666 -4.80 8.05 20.47
C ASP A 666 -5.67 9.08 19.71
N PHE A 667 -6.11 8.75 18.49
CA PHE A 667 -6.92 9.63 17.63
C PHE A 667 -8.26 9.00 17.21
N ASP A 668 -8.29 7.68 16.98
CA ASP A 668 -9.48 7.00 16.45
C ASP A 668 -10.62 7.04 17.48
N PHE A 669 -11.77 7.64 17.12
CA PHE A 669 -13.00 7.42 17.88
C PHE A 669 -13.54 6.06 17.50
N THR A 670 -13.42 5.06 18.38
CA THR A 670 -13.99 3.73 18.10
C THR A 670 -15.51 3.82 18.01
N PRO A 671 -16.15 3.41 16.90
CA PRO A 671 -17.60 3.45 16.74
C PRO A 671 -18.35 2.53 17.70
N ASN A 672 -17.63 1.60 18.35
CA ASN A 672 -18.17 0.60 19.27
C ASN A 672 -18.23 1.03 20.74
N LEU A 673 -17.81 2.25 21.12
CA LEU A 673 -17.89 2.67 22.52
C LEU A 673 -19.34 2.88 23.02
N VAL A 674 -20.33 2.82 22.13
CA VAL A 674 -21.76 2.90 22.51
C VAL A 674 -22.36 1.51 22.80
N SER A 675 -21.68 0.40 22.48
CA SER A 675 -22.20 -0.96 22.71
C SER A 675 -21.54 -1.72 23.87
N GLY A 676 -20.48 -1.18 24.47
CA GLY A 676 -19.86 -1.75 25.68
C GLY A 676 -20.45 -1.16 26.95
N ASN A 677 -21.45 -1.84 27.54
CA ASN A 677 -21.96 -1.62 28.90
C ASN A 677 -22.30 -0.17 29.30
N LEU A 678 -23.16 0.50 28.53
CA LEU A 678 -23.84 1.70 29.03
C LEU A 678 -24.89 1.31 30.08
N ASN A 679 -24.86 1.98 31.23
CA ASN A 679 -25.90 1.91 32.26
C ASN A 679 -27.30 2.05 31.61
N PRO A 680 -28.26 1.16 31.90
CA PRO A 680 -29.58 1.12 31.24
C PRO A 680 -30.47 2.36 31.49
N GLU A 681 -30.01 3.35 32.24
CA GLU A 681 -30.77 4.55 32.60
C GLU A 681 -30.59 5.75 31.65
N LYS A 682 -29.60 5.76 30.74
CA LYS A 682 -29.46 6.83 29.73
C LYS A 682 -29.93 6.35 28.34
N ARG A 683 -31.21 6.56 28.02
CA ARG A 683 -31.69 6.48 26.62
C ARG A 683 -31.10 7.64 25.83
N ILE A 684 -30.01 7.37 25.11
CA ILE A 684 -29.44 8.29 24.14
C ILE A 684 -30.47 8.53 23.03
N SER A 685 -30.73 9.79 22.66
CA SER A 685 -31.60 10.10 21.51
C SER A 685 -31.00 9.48 20.24
N PRO A 686 -31.79 8.78 19.40
CA PRO A 686 -31.33 8.26 18.11
C PRO A 686 -30.68 9.34 17.23
N GLU A 687 -31.12 10.59 17.40
CA GLU A 687 -30.56 11.75 16.72
C GLU A 687 -29.15 12.08 17.20
N PHE A 688 -28.90 12.13 18.51
CA PHE A 688 -27.55 12.30 19.06
C PHE A 688 -26.62 11.19 18.60
N GLY A 689 -27.07 9.93 18.65
CA GLY A 689 -26.28 8.78 18.22
C GLY A 689 -25.86 8.84 16.75
N ARG A 690 -26.72 9.40 15.88
CA ARG A 690 -26.43 9.61 14.46
C ARG A 690 -25.42 10.74 14.25
N HIS A 691 -25.66 11.92 14.84
CA HIS A 691 -24.76 13.07 14.71
C HIS A 691 -23.37 12.80 15.30
N ASN A 692 -23.32 12.16 16.46
CA ASN A 692 -22.06 11.78 17.10
C ASN A 692 -21.21 10.88 16.18
N LYS A 693 -21.84 9.92 15.48
CA LYS A 693 -21.15 9.06 14.51
C LYS A 693 -20.65 9.84 13.28
N ALA A 694 -21.45 10.78 12.76
CA ALA A 694 -21.06 11.59 11.61
C ALA A 694 -19.85 12.48 11.92
N PHE A 695 -19.84 13.14 13.08
CA PHE A 695 -18.67 13.91 13.52
C PHE A 695 -17.44 13.02 13.69
N ILE A 696 -17.60 11.84 14.29
CA ILE A 696 -16.50 10.88 14.46
C ILE A 696 -15.91 10.47 13.10
N LEU A 697 -16.76 10.20 12.11
CA LEU A 697 -16.33 9.87 10.74
C LEU A 697 -15.58 11.01 10.08
N ALA A 698 -16.19 12.20 10.05
CA ALA A 698 -15.58 13.39 9.46
C ALA A 698 -14.22 13.69 10.10
N ILE A 699 -14.10 13.54 11.43
CA ILE A 699 -12.85 13.74 12.14
C ILE A 699 -11.82 12.68 11.74
N ASN A 700 -12.19 11.40 11.73
CA ASN A 700 -11.26 10.32 11.38
C ASN A 700 -10.75 10.43 9.93
N GLU A 701 -11.61 10.85 8.99
CA GLU A 701 -11.25 11.10 7.59
C GLU A 701 -10.23 12.25 7.47
N ASN A 702 -10.54 13.40 8.06
CA ASN A 702 -9.66 14.57 8.02
C ASN A 702 -8.33 14.34 8.78
N ILE A 703 -8.35 13.58 9.89
CA ILE A 703 -7.14 13.19 10.62
C ILE A 703 -6.25 12.29 9.76
N SER A 704 -6.86 11.39 8.99
CA SER A 704 -6.10 10.49 8.12
C SER A 704 -5.34 11.30 7.05
N ALA A 705 -6.01 12.27 6.42
CA ALA A 705 -5.37 13.21 5.52
C ALA A 705 -4.28 14.06 6.23
N TRP A 706 -4.55 14.53 7.46
CA TRP A 706 -3.59 15.38 8.19
C TRP A 706 -2.33 14.64 8.59
N LYS A 707 -2.43 13.35 8.93
CA LYS A 707 -1.26 12.52 9.22
C LYS A 707 -0.30 12.43 8.02
N GLU A 708 -0.82 12.52 6.80
CA GLU A 708 -0.04 12.46 5.56
C GLU A 708 0.52 13.83 5.15
N SER A 709 -0.19 14.92 5.45
CA SER A 709 0.24 16.30 5.14
C SER A 709 0.22 17.20 6.37
N ARG A 710 1.08 16.90 7.36
CA ARG A 710 1.09 17.62 8.65
C ARG A 710 1.43 19.10 8.55
N LEU A 711 2.02 19.57 7.45
CA LEU A 711 2.36 20.98 7.23
C LEU A 711 1.24 21.77 6.52
N ASP A 712 0.18 21.10 6.08
CA ASP A 712 -0.95 21.74 5.42
C ASP A 712 -1.75 22.59 6.41
N VAL A 713 -1.69 23.90 6.21
CA VAL A 713 -2.32 24.91 7.06
C VAL A 713 -3.84 24.86 6.95
N ASN A 714 -4.38 24.57 5.76
CA ASN A 714 -5.83 24.50 5.53
C ASN A 714 -6.42 23.28 6.22
N LEU A 715 -5.71 22.16 6.19
CA LEU A 715 -6.14 20.93 6.83
C LEU A 715 -6.07 21.04 8.36
N GLN A 716 -5.03 21.70 8.89
CA GLN A 716 -4.95 22.04 10.32
C GLN A 716 -6.10 22.96 10.76
N LEU A 717 -6.45 23.95 9.94
CA LEU A 717 -7.59 24.84 10.17
C LEU A 717 -8.92 24.08 10.18
N ASN A 718 -9.18 23.27 9.15
CA ASN A 718 -10.41 22.47 9.03
C ASN A 718 -10.58 21.51 10.21
N LEU A 719 -9.51 20.82 10.60
CA LEU A 719 -9.54 19.95 11.79
C LEU A 719 -9.77 20.74 13.09
N SER A 720 -9.20 21.93 13.22
CA SER A 720 -9.43 22.78 14.38
C SER A 720 -10.90 23.17 14.49
N ILE A 721 -11.52 23.59 13.38
CA ILE A 721 -12.96 23.90 13.30
C ILE A 721 -13.79 22.66 13.63
N LEU A 722 -13.45 21.51 13.06
CA LEU A 722 -14.22 20.27 13.23
C LEU A 722 -14.14 19.73 14.68
N TYR A 723 -12.96 19.73 15.30
CA TYR A 723 -12.81 19.38 16.72
C TYR A 723 -13.51 20.38 17.64
N GLY A 724 -13.45 21.68 17.33
CA GLY A 724 -14.15 22.72 18.08
C GLY A 724 -15.68 22.56 17.99
N THR A 725 -16.19 22.30 16.79
CA THR A 725 -17.61 22.03 16.52
C THR A 725 -18.07 20.77 17.22
N TYR A 726 -17.29 19.69 17.16
CA TYR A 726 -17.61 18.43 17.83
C TYR A 726 -17.64 18.55 19.35
N ASN A 727 -16.66 19.24 19.96
CA ASN A 727 -16.66 19.50 21.39
C ASN A 727 -17.83 20.40 21.82
N SER A 728 -18.24 21.35 20.97
CA SER A 728 -19.42 22.18 21.20
C SER A 728 -20.72 21.36 21.13
N PHE A 729 -20.82 20.46 20.15
CA PHE A 729 -21.91 19.48 20.05
C PHE A 729 -21.97 18.59 21.30
N LEU A 730 -20.85 18.03 21.74
CA LEU A 730 -20.81 17.22 22.98
C LEU A 730 -21.19 18.05 24.22
N ALA A 731 -20.79 19.33 24.31
CA ALA A 731 -21.16 20.19 25.43
C ALA A 731 -22.66 20.50 25.48
N LEU A 732 -23.35 20.56 24.33
CA LEU A 732 -24.79 20.80 24.23
C LEU A 732 -25.63 19.56 24.57
N HIS A 733 -25.10 18.36 24.31
CA HIS A 733 -25.87 17.12 24.39
C HIS A 733 -25.43 16.15 25.49
N CYS A 734 -24.22 16.32 26.04
CA CYS A 734 -23.70 15.53 27.13
C CYS A 734 -23.54 16.40 28.38
N GLY A 735 -23.94 15.86 29.54
CA GLY A 735 -23.69 16.52 30.82
C GLY A 735 -22.18 16.75 31.05
N GLU A 736 -21.84 17.74 31.87
CA GLU A 736 -20.44 18.11 32.16
C GLU A 736 -19.58 16.95 32.70
N LYS A 737 -20.22 15.92 33.27
CA LYS A 737 -19.57 14.73 33.85
C LYS A 737 -19.53 13.52 32.90
N ASP A 738 -19.89 13.67 31.64
CA ASP A 738 -19.96 12.57 30.69
C ASP A 738 -18.57 12.23 30.12
N GLU A 739 -18.18 10.95 30.20
CA GLU A 739 -16.88 10.45 29.72
C GLU A 739 -16.65 10.76 28.23
N THR A 740 -17.72 10.81 27.43
CA THR A 740 -17.64 11.14 25.99
C THR A 740 -17.14 12.57 25.76
N ARG A 741 -17.58 13.52 26.60
CA ARG A 741 -17.15 14.92 26.55
C ARG A 741 -15.68 15.07 26.91
N PHE A 742 -15.22 14.32 27.91
CA PHE A 742 -13.80 14.28 28.28
C PHE A 742 -12.92 13.72 27.16
N LEU A 743 -13.35 12.64 26.52
CA LEU A 743 -12.61 12.04 25.41
C LEU A 743 -12.47 13.00 24.22
N GLY A 744 -13.53 13.77 23.90
CA GLY A 744 -13.49 14.79 22.86
C GLY A 744 -12.46 15.89 23.13
N VAL A 745 -12.38 16.37 24.38
CA VAL A 745 -11.43 17.40 24.79
C VAL A 745 -9.99 16.86 24.77
N LEU A 746 -9.76 15.64 25.25
CA LEU A 746 -8.42 15.02 25.26
C LEU A 746 -7.86 14.83 23.85
N LYS A 747 -8.70 14.40 22.91
CA LYS A 747 -8.29 14.22 21.50
C LYS A 747 -7.98 15.53 20.81
N PHE A 748 -8.78 16.56 21.05
CA PHE A 748 -8.45 17.89 20.54
C PHE A 748 -7.15 18.42 21.15
N SER A 749 -6.94 18.20 22.45
CA SER A 749 -5.71 18.60 23.15
C SER A 749 -4.47 17.89 22.60
N MET A 750 -4.56 16.60 22.28
CA MET A 750 -3.48 15.87 21.60
C MET A 750 -3.16 16.49 20.24
N PHE A 751 -4.19 16.75 19.43
CA PHE A 751 -4.04 17.40 18.13
C PHE A 751 -3.37 18.78 18.24
N LEU A 752 -3.78 19.61 19.20
CA LEU A 752 -3.18 20.91 19.47
C LEU A 752 -1.70 20.80 19.84
N ALA A 753 -1.36 19.89 20.76
CA ALA A 753 0.00 19.66 21.21
C ALA A 753 0.90 19.28 20.02
N MET A 754 0.45 18.36 19.16
CA MET A 754 1.23 17.92 18.00
C MET A 754 1.47 18.98 16.93
N ASN A 755 0.62 20.01 16.86
CA ASN A 755 0.76 21.12 15.91
C ASN A 755 1.47 22.35 16.51
N GLY A 756 2.02 22.21 17.73
CA GLY A 756 2.80 23.26 18.40
C GLY A 756 1.97 24.26 19.20
N PHE A 757 0.65 24.09 19.32
CA PHE A 757 -0.24 24.94 20.14
C PHE A 757 -0.22 24.51 21.61
N LEU A 758 0.97 24.56 22.22
CA LEU A 758 1.24 23.96 23.53
C LEU A 758 0.48 24.66 24.67
N GLN A 759 0.36 25.99 24.63
CA GLN A 759 -0.40 26.74 25.64
C GLN A 759 -1.89 26.37 25.60
N HIS A 760 -2.51 26.38 24.41
CA HIS A 760 -3.93 26.04 24.27
C HIS A 760 -4.22 24.58 24.68
N SER A 761 -3.31 23.65 24.38
CA SER A 761 -3.42 22.26 24.85
C SER A 761 -3.26 22.16 26.38
N SER A 762 -2.36 22.95 26.98
CA SER A 762 -2.16 23.01 28.43
C SER A 762 -3.38 23.54 29.15
N ASP A 763 -4.01 24.60 28.62
CA ASP A 763 -5.24 25.18 29.17
C ASP A 763 -6.39 24.16 29.18
N ASN A 764 -6.55 23.38 28.11
CA ASN A 764 -7.55 22.32 28.06
C ASN A 764 -7.31 21.23 29.11
N ILE A 765 -6.04 20.83 29.33
CA ILE A 765 -5.67 19.85 30.35
C ILE A 765 -5.89 20.39 31.77
N LEU A 766 -5.56 21.67 32.02
CA LEU A 766 -5.86 22.30 33.30
C LEU A 766 -7.36 22.29 33.57
N HIS A 767 -8.17 22.73 32.60
CA HIS A 767 -9.62 22.77 32.75
C HIS A 767 -10.21 21.37 32.98
N PHE A 768 -9.70 20.35 32.28
CA PHE A 768 -10.05 18.95 32.51
C PHE A 768 -9.74 18.51 33.96
N VAL A 769 -8.56 18.86 34.49
CA VAL A 769 -8.19 18.53 35.87
C VAL A 769 -9.04 19.29 36.89
N GLU A 770 -9.30 20.59 36.68
CA GLU A 770 -10.15 21.39 37.58
C GLU A 770 -11.57 20.82 37.68
N LEU A 771 -12.18 20.45 36.56
CA LEU A 771 -13.50 19.82 36.53
C LEU A 771 -13.51 18.49 37.28
N THR A 772 -12.48 17.67 37.11
CA THR A 772 -12.41 16.36 37.77
C THR A 772 -12.13 16.46 39.27
N GLU A 773 -11.38 17.49 39.70
CA GLU A 773 -11.09 17.78 41.10
C GLU A 773 -12.30 18.40 41.84
N MET A 774 -12.99 19.36 41.23
CA MET A 774 -14.14 20.03 41.85
C MET A 774 -15.32 19.09 42.11
N ASP A 775 -15.54 18.13 41.21
CA ASP A 775 -16.69 17.23 41.25
C ASP A 775 -16.38 15.82 41.79
N ASP A 776 -15.15 15.60 42.26
CA ASP A 776 -14.59 14.31 42.69
C ASP A 776 -14.94 13.13 41.75
N ILE A 777 -14.70 13.35 40.45
CA ILE A 777 -15.04 12.39 39.41
C ILE A 777 -14.00 11.26 39.39
N TYR A 778 -14.47 10.02 39.50
CA TYR A 778 -13.66 8.80 39.31
C TYR A 778 -13.99 8.17 37.97
N PHE A 779 -12.98 8.00 37.11
CA PHE A 779 -13.15 7.34 35.82
C PHE A 779 -13.15 5.83 36.01
N LYS A 780 -14.22 5.14 35.60
CA LYS A 780 -14.26 3.67 35.61
C LYS A 780 -13.43 3.09 34.46
N ASN A 781 -13.27 3.86 33.39
CA ASN A 781 -12.52 3.47 32.21
C ASN A 781 -11.06 3.91 32.32
N ILE A 782 -10.13 2.94 32.34
CA ILE A 782 -8.69 3.19 32.44
C ILE A 782 -8.13 3.94 31.23
N GLU A 783 -8.81 3.86 30.09
CA GLU A 783 -8.40 4.50 28.85
C GLU A 783 -8.40 6.03 28.96
N ILE A 784 -9.27 6.61 29.80
CA ILE A 784 -9.29 8.06 30.05
C ILE A 784 -7.98 8.49 30.70
N TYR A 785 -7.51 7.76 31.73
CA TYR A 785 -6.20 8.02 32.34
C TYR A 785 -5.07 7.90 31.33
N ARG A 786 -5.07 6.84 30.50
CA ARG A 786 -4.06 6.63 29.46
C ARG A 786 -3.99 7.82 28.49
N GLN A 787 -5.13 8.28 27.99
CA GLN A 787 -5.18 9.41 27.05
C GLN A 787 -4.80 10.73 27.70
N THR A 788 -5.28 11.02 28.92
CA THR A 788 -4.87 12.21 29.67
C THR A 788 -3.35 12.26 29.81
N PHE A 789 -2.74 11.15 30.21
CA PHE A 789 -1.30 11.11 30.35
C PHE A 789 -0.53 11.12 29.02
N GLY A 790 -1.10 10.55 27.96
CA GLY A 790 -0.56 10.68 26.61
C GLY A 790 -0.45 12.13 26.16
N VAL A 791 -1.51 12.92 26.39
CA VAL A 791 -1.51 14.37 26.09
C VAL A 791 -0.47 15.11 26.96
N ILE A 792 -0.47 14.87 28.27
CA ILE A 792 0.50 15.48 29.20
C ILE A 792 1.92 15.17 28.76
N ARG A 793 2.22 13.92 28.38
CA ARG A 793 3.53 13.53 27.88
C ARG A 793 3.92 14.28 26.61
N CYS A 794 3.01 14.35 25.64
CA CYS A 794 3.24 15.07 24.39
C CYS A 794 3.58 16.54 24.64
N ILE A 795 2.80 17.22 25.51
CA ILE A 795 3.05 18.61 25.89
C ILE A 795 4.41 18.75 26.62
N MET A 796 4.67 17.91 27.63
CA MET A 796 5.88 17.98 28.45
C MET A 796 7.16 17.71 27.65
N GLU A 797 7.15 16.71 26.76
CA GLU A 797 8.32 16.39 25.95
C GLU A 797 8.61 17.50 24.93
N GLN A 798 7.59 18.10 24.32
CA GLN A 798 7.78 19.26 23.43
C GLN A 798 8.28 20.50 24.18
N PHE A 799 7.75 20.81 25.37
CA PHE A 799 8.30 21.89 26.19
C PHE A 799 9.77 21.64 26.55
N ILE A 800 10.14 20.41 26.91
CA ILE A 800 11.54 20.07 27.23
C ILE A 800 12.45 20.24 26.01
N ASP A 801 12.00 19.84 24.82
CA ASP A 801 12.78 19.99 23.59
C ASP A 801 12.94 21.47 23.21
N ILE A 802 11.91 22.30 23.37
CA ILE A 802 12.00 23.77 23.15
C ILE A 802 12.92 24.43 24.18
N ILE A 803 12.80 24.03 25.45
CA ILE A 803 13.64 24.52 26.55
C ILE A 803 15.14 24.23 26.28
N ARG A 804 15.47 23.09 25.64
CA ARG A 804 16.86 22.73 25.29
C ARG A 804 17.49 23.62 24.21
N VAL A 805 16.69 24.36 23.45
CA VAL A 805 17.14 25.24 22.35
C VAL A 805 17.12 26.73 22.78
N ASP A 806 16.91 27.01 24.07
CA ASP A 806 16.93 28.33 24.72
C ASP A 806 16.08 29.41 24.01
N CYS A 807 14.81 29.06 23.74
CA CYS A 807 13.81 30.01 23.24
C CYS A 807 13.31 30.93 24.40
N PRO A 808 13.48 32.26 24.32
CA PRO A 808 13.16 33.20 25.41
C PRO A 808 11.66 33.41 25.67
N GLU A 809 10.77 32.83 24.84
CA GLU A 809 9.32 33.04 24.91
C GLU A 809 8.58 32.03 25.81
N VAL A 810 9.23 30.95 26.26
CA VAL A 810 8.58 29.92 27.08
C VAL A 810 8.86 30.16 28.57
N GLY A 811 7.92 30.82 29.26
CA GLY A 811 7.92 30.95 30.72
C GLY A 811 7.72 29.60 31.44
N PRO A 812 8.13 29.47 32.71
CA PRO A 812 8.03 28.21 33.44
C PRO A 812 6.59 27.83 33.83
N ASP A 813 5.64 28.75 33.68
CA ASP A 813 4.29 28.64 34.26
C ASP A 813 3.46 27.52 33.61
N TYR A 814 3.47 27.38 32.28
CA TYR A 814 2.72 26.32 31.58
C TYR A 814 3.32 24.91 31.77
N PRO A 815 4.65 24.70 31.67
CA PRO A 815 5.26 23.42 32.03
C PRO A 815 5.00 23.04 33.50
N ASN A 816 5.03 24.02 34.42
CA ASN A 816 4.70 23.77 35.83
C ASN A 816 3.22 23.43 36.03
N MET A 817 2.33 24.12 35.34
CA MET A 817 0.89 23.84 35.36
C MET A 817 0.61 22.42 34.90
N VAL A 818 1.14 22.00 33.75
CA VAL A 818 0.96 20.63 33.22
C VAL A 818 1.60 19.59 34.14
N PHE A 819 2.75 19.91 34.73
CA PHE A 819 3.40 19.05 35.72
C PHE A 819 2.53 18.88 36.99
N VAL A 820 1.93 19.95 37.50
CA VAL A 820 1.00 19.90 38.64
C VAL A 820 -0.26 19.11 38.29
N SER A 821 -0.86 19.36 37.12
CA SER A 821 -1.98 18.58 36.57
C SER A 821 -1.65 17.08 36.53
N SER A 822 -0.43 16.71 36.10
CA SER A 822 0.01 15.32 36.10
C SER A 822 0.06 14.69 37.50
N SER A 823 0.40 15.47 38.54
CA SER A 823 0.40 14.99 39.92
C SER A 823 -1.01 14.72 40.44
N PHE A 824 -2.00 15.54 40.07
CA PHE A 824 -3.41 15.31 40.44
C PHE A 824 -3.96 14.04 39.78
N VAL A 825 -3.71 13.87 38.49
CA VAL A 825 -4.14 12.65 37.76
C VAL A 825 -3.45 11.40 38.31
N LEU A 826 -2.15 11.47 38.65
CA LEU A 826 -1.43 10.36 39.28
C LEU A 826 -1.99 9.99 40.66
N LYS A 827 -2.33 10.97 41.48
CA LYS A 827 -2.94 10.75 42.80
C LYS A 827 -4.29 10.04 42.66
N ARG A 828 -5.09 10.39 41.66
CA ARG A 828 -6.36 9.69 41.36
C ARG A 828 -6.15 8.26 40.88
N LEU A 829 -5.21 8.04 39.96
CA LEU A 829 -4.87 6.69 39.50
C LEU A 829 -4.34 5.81 40.64
N GLN A 830 -3.61 6.39 41.60
CA GLN A 830 -3.17 5.70 42.81
C GLN A 830 -4.36 5.21 43.63
N PHE A 831 -5.31 6.09 43.97
CA PHE A 831 -6.52 5.70 44.70
C PHE A 831 -7.34 4.64 43.96
N HIS A 832 -7.42 4.73 42.63
CA HIS A 832 -8.10 3.74 41.80
C HIS A 832 -7.41 2.36 41.85
N THR A 833 -6.07 2.34 41.89
CA THR A 833 -5.27 1.11 42.02
C THR A 833 -5.38 0.51 43.43
N GLU A 834 -5.43 1.36 44.47
CA GLU A 834 -5.61 0.94 45.87
C GLU A 834 -7.02 0.41 46.16
N ALA A 835 -8.04 0.92 45.46
CA ALA A 835 -9.44 0.51 45.63
C ALA A 835 -9.81 -0.80 44.87
N LEU A 836 -9.05 -1.18 43.84
CA LEU A 836 -9.31 -2.35 42.99
C LEU A 836 -8.11 -3.30 43.03
N ILE A 837 -8.09 -4.19 44.03
CA ILE A 837 -6.91 -4.99 44.45
C ILE A 837 -6.31 -5.91 43.36
N ASP A 838 -6.89 -6.07 42.17
CA ASP A 838 -6.39 -6.99 41.12
C ASP A 838 -6.34 -6.40 39.68
N ASN A 839 -6.26 -5.06 39.50
CA ASN A 839 -6.13 -4.49 38.15
C ASN A 839 -4.66 -4.28 37.74
N GLU A 840 -4.05 -5.30 37.12
CA GLU A 840 -2.67 -5.27 36.61
C GLU A 840 -2.40 -4.11 35.63
N GLU A 841 -3.39 -3.75 34.81
CA GLU A 841 -3.26 -2.67 33.82
C GLU A 841 -3.15 -1.30 34.50
N ALA A 842 -3.95 -1.05 35.56
CA ALA A 842 -3.87 0.17 36.35
C ALA A 842 -2.55 0.31 37.09
N SER A 843 -2.06 -0.79 37.68
CA SER A 843 -0.78 -0.84 38.36
C SER A 843 0.39 -0.56 37.40
N SER A 844 0.37 -1.19 36.22
CA SER A 844 1.36 -0.95 35.17
C SER A 844 1.37 0.51 34.70
N LEU A 845 0.20 1.08 34.43
CA LEU A 845 0.03 2.46 34.00
C LEU A 845 0.53 3.46 35.06
N TYR A 846 0.22 3.20 36.34
CA TYR A 846 0.69 4.01 37.46
C TYR A 846 2.23 3.99 37.56
N MET A 847 2.85 2.81 37.48
CA MET A 847 4.31 2.67 37.55
C MET A 847 5.02 3.35 36.37
N GLU A 848 4.46 3.24 35.16
CA GLU A 848 4.97 3.93 33.97
C GLU A 848 4.95 5.45 34.16
N TYR A 849 3.81 6.02 34.54
CA TYR A 849 3.69 7.47 34.65
C TYR A 849 4.36 8.06 35.89
N CYS A 850 4.49 7.32 37.00
CA CYS A 850 5.38 7.72 38.09
C CYS A 850 6.83 7.87 37.62
N THR A 851 7.29 6.99 36.72
CA THR A 851 8.63 7.06 36.13
C THR A 851 8.78 8.31 35.25
N TYR A 852 7.80 8.60 34.39
CA TYR A 852 7.81 9.83 33.57
C TYR A 852 7.72 11.10 34.41
N HIS A 853 6.85 11.13 35.41
CA HIS A 853 6.69 12.27 36.30
C HIS A 853 8.00 12.56 37.06
N HIS A 854 8.71 11.53 37.53
CA HIS A 854 10.04 11.70 38.15
C HIS A 854 11.09 12.21 37.15
N LYS A 855 11.06 11.71 35.91
CA LYS A 855 11.92 12.20 34.81
C LYS A 855 11.66 13.69 34.57
N TRP A 856 10.42 14.11 34.39
CA TRP A 856 10.06 15.51 34.15
C TRP A 856 10.40 16.40 35.33
N LYS A 857 10.13 15.96 36.56
CA LYS A 857 10.54 16.68 37.79
C LYS A 857 12.03 16.94 37.82
N LYS A 858 12.85 15.92 37.53
CA LYS A 858 14.31 16.05 37.46
C LYS A 858 14.75 17.04 36.38
N VAL A 859 14.16 16.97 35.18
CA VAL A 859 14.50 17.87 34.06
C VAL A 859 14.12 19.31 34.40
N LEU A 860 12.89 19.55 34.87
CA LEU A 860 12.42 20.88 35.28
C LEU A 860 13.25 21.44 36.44
N HIS A 861 13.52 20.66 37.49
CA HIS A 861 14.37 21.10 38.61
C HIS A 861 15.81 21.40 38.17
N SER A 862 16.38 20.59 37.27
CA SER A 862 17.75 20.80 36.77
C SER A 862 17.86 22.04 35.89
N TYR A 863 16.78 22.44 35.20
CA TYR A 863 16.75 23.62 34.35
C TYR A 863 16.34 24.91 35.09
N LEU A 864 15.38 24.84 36.02
CA LEU A 864 14.88 26.00 36.77
C LEU A 864 15.87 26.47 37.86
N MET A 865 16.67 25.56 38.43
CA MET A 865 17.69 25.89 39.42
C MET A 865 19.07 26.16 38.81
N MET A 866 19.23 26.03 37.49
CA MET A 866 20.48 26.33 36.81
C MET A 866 20.69 27.84 36.70
N SER A 867 21.83 28.34 37.19
CA SER A 867 22.19 29.74 37.04
C SER A 867 22.27 30.12 35.55
N PRO A 868 21.85 31.33 35.15
CA PRO A 868 21.90 31.79 33.76
C PRO A 868 23.28 31.60 33.09
N ASP A 869 24.36 31.76 33.85
CA ASP A 869 25.74 31.59 33.37
C ASP A 869 26.08 30.14 32.98
N LEU A 870 25.51 29.16 33.69
CA LEU A 870 25.74 27.73 33.42
C LEU A 870 24.93 27.26 32.20
N LYS A 871 23.75 27.86 31.98
CA LYS A 871 22.95 27.64 30.76
C LYS A 871 23.70 28.12 29.51
N ASN A 872 24.25 29.34 29.58
CA ASN A 872 25.04 29.91 28.50
C ASN A 872 26.35 29.13 28.20
N PHE A 873 26.94 28.46 29.20
CA PHE A 873 28.16 27.68 29.03
C PHE A 873 27.93 26.36 28.27
N LEU A 874 26.79 25.69 28.46
CA LEU A 874 26.49 24.41 27.81
C LEU A 874 26.09 24.53 26.33
N ILE A 875 25.78 25.75 25.88
CA ILE A 875 25.35 26.07 24.51
C ILE A 875 26.53 26.47 23.61
N LYS A 876 27.66 26.88 24.20
CA LYS A 876 28.93 27.08 23.48
C LYS A 876 29.72 25.79 23.40
#